data_AF-A0A3R6K240-F1
#
_entry.id   AF-A0A3R6K240-F1
#
_cell.length_a   1.000
_cell.length_b   1.000
_cell.length_c   1.000
_cell.angle_alpha   90.00
_cell.angle_beta   90.00
_cell.angle_gamma   90.00
#
_symmetry.space_group_name_H-M   'P 1'
#
loop_
_entity.id
_entity.type
_entity.pdbx_description
1 polymer ?
#
loop_
_entity_poly.entity_id
_entity_poly.type
_entity_poly.pdbx_seq_one_letter_code
_entity_poly.pdbx_strand_id
1 'polypeptide(L)'
;MGKVKKKPYIRYVILGILATLMVGCIIRIAMPNREWNYTGSYTFAEGESYTEEPVFEHISLGTGVYRVELSYECTGDAIAVCNVKDGTVYQGGLLCNGEHLYSALGHTSYDFWLYEPTEELTVTIDYSGREKLTTGNLRIVETNLLWTRYLVILAAAALLVLATMWLERWEVVKGRNEQRRQILFGIGVIAFFASIPYFYDGMVSGADLTYHLHRIEGVKDGLLTGQFPVRLEPRWVFDHGYANGIFYCNLLLYFPALLRMAGFTMTESYAFYCIGLNIATAAIAWYCFSGIFKDRIIGLVCSALYTLSIFRFFKLVMVGAVGEGSAYTFLPLVVYGIYLVFEKDVEDREFHKSWIILGLGYAGLIQTHVLTCEITALFTVLFCLIYIRRVFAWQRFRQLACGAFFALGLSLWYLVPFVDYYLTQDVRIRHASARTIQDRGTIFAQILQQFWFSRIPESMEGKAGDLLNPIGVGLFLVIGMMIFWLLLFLGDLQKQKEAEKSFAIKAAGFGCLALWMSTNSFPWDNIQKISGIAATLVSSLQFPNRFLGWGTVLLVTVTGYVIRYFQNNRKIFYQMSLITAVVSLSASYLFMMDSGVQERDVTLYNQESMGFGYISGEEYLIYGTDSTKLTFARPEANENIQIADYEKRGLNISFFCRNDSAREEIVTLPVLMYKGYAARDDKGEVLEITDDGGHILQVCIPGGYAGTVSVRFVEPWYWRTAELVTLITAAGIVFFGIRKRRQR
;
A
#
# COMPACT_ATOMS: atom_id res chain seq x y z
N MET A 1 -6.07 -49.59 -7.11
CA MET A 1 -4.99 -48.59 -6.90
C MET A 1 -4.72 -48.44 -5.41
N GLY A 2 -3.52 -48.79 -4.96
CA GLY A 2 -3.15 -48.81 -3.54
C GLY A 2 -3.24 -47.44 -2.88
N LYS A 3 -3.81 -47.39 -1.67
CA LYS A 3 -3.70 -46.24 -0.77
C LYS A 3 -2.21 -46.05 -0.45
N VAL A 4 -1.54 -45.15 -1.16
CA VAL A 4 -0.23 -44.63 -0.71
C VAL A 4 -0.46 -44.04 0.68
N LYS A 5 -0.02 -44.75 1.72
CA LYS A 5 0.13 -44.17 3.06
C LYS A 5 1.15 -43.05 2.90
N LYS A 6 0.68 -41.79 2.75
CA LYS A 6 1.56 -40.62 2.84
C LYS A 6 2.28 -40.73 4.16
N LYS A 7 3.58 -41.01 4.11
CA LYS A 7 4.34 -41.34 5.30
C LYS A 7 4.57 -40.02 6.08
N PRO A 8 3.93 -39.81 7.24
CA PRO A 8 3.89 -38.51 7.92
C PRO A 8 5.28 -38.05 8.41
N TYR A 9 6.25 -38.96 8.52
CA TYR A 9 7.62 -38.64 8.96
C TYR A 9 8.32 -37.60 8.08
N ILE A 10 8.07 -37.57 6.76
CA ILE A 10 8.79 -36.65 5.85
C ILE A 10 8.54 -35.19 6.26
N ARG A 11 7.30 -34.82 6.59
CA ARG A 11 6.99 -33.45 7.00
C ARG A 11 7.56 -33.10 8.37
N TYR A 12 7.59 -34.05 9.31
CA TYR A 12 8.25 -33.84 10.60
C TYR A 12 9.77 -33.72 10.44
N VAL A 13 10.39 -34.47 9.52
CA VAL A 13 11.81 -34.32 9.17
C VAL A 13 12.07 -32.93 8.56
N ILE A 14 11.24 -32.48 7.62
CA ILE A 14 11.34 -31.11 7.06
C ILE A 14 11.23 -30.06 8.18
N LEU A 15 10.26 -30.18 9.08
CA LEU A 15 10.13 -29.27 10.22
C LEU A 15 11.34 -29.31 11.15
N GLY A 16 11.92 -30.49 11.37
CA GLY A 16 13.17 -30.65 12.14
C GLY A 16 14.35 -29.94 11.48
N ILE A 17 14.52 -30.09 10.16
CA ILE A 17 15.57 -29.39 9.39
C ILE A 17 15.37 -27.87 9.47
N LEU A 18 14.14 -27.39 9.23
CA LEU A 18 13.81 -25.97 9.32
C LEU A 18 14.10 -25.42 10.73
N ALA A 19 13.74 -26.16 11.78
CA ALA A 19 14.03 -25.76 13.16
C ALA A 19 15.53 -25.64 13.43
N THR A 20 16.35 -26.60 12.97
CA THR A 20 17.81 -26.53 13.12
C THR A 20 18.40 -25.33 12.38
N LEU A 21 17.95 -25.04 11.15
CA LEU A 21 18.40 -23.87 10.39
C LEU A 21 18.00 -22.56 11.07
N MET A 22 16.78 -22.49 11.63
CA MET A 22 16.33 -21.32 12.40
C MET A 22 17.19 -21.10 13.65
N VAL A 23 17.56 -22.16 14.38
CA VAL A 23 18.50 -22.06 15.51
C VAL A 23 19.85 -21.51 15.05
N GLY A 24 20.37 -21.95 13.90
CA GLY A 24 21.59 -21.40 13.30
C GLY A 24 21.49 -19.88 13.01
N CYS A 25 20.36 -19.44 12.46
CA CYS A 25 20.11 -18.01 12.24
C CYS A 25 20.06 -17.22 13.56
N ILE A 26 19.37 -17.75 14.58
CA ILE A 26 19.29 -17.12 15.91
C ILE A 26 20.68 -16.99 16.55
N ILE A 27 21.51 -18.04 16.44
CA ILE A 27 22.89 -18.00 16.94
C ILE A 27 23.68 -16.90 16.22
N ARG A 28 23.60 -16.81 14.88
CA ARG A 28 24.28 -15.76 14.11
C ARG A 28 23.80 -14.35 14.49
N ILE A 29 22.51 -14.15 14.68
CA ILE A 29 21.92 -12.86 15.13
C ILE A 29 22.44 -12.45 16.52
N ALA A 30 22.68 -13.43 17.39
CA ALA A 30 23.18 -13.18 18.75
C ALA A 30 24.70 -12.96 18.81
N MET A 31 25.44 -13.25 17.74
CA MET A 31 26.88 -12.99 17.67
C MET A 31 27.15 -11.49 17.46
N PRO A 32 28.27 -10.95 17.97
CA PRO A 32 28.69 -9.59 17.65
C PRO A 32 28.93 -9.42 16.15
N ASN A 33 28.41 -8.32 15.61
CA ASN A 33 28.67 -7.92 14.23
C ASN A 33 30.12 -7.49 14.05
N ARG A 34 30.65 -7.73 12.85
CA ARG A 34 31.98 -7.29 12.45
C ARG A 34 31.96 -5.86 11.94
N GLU A 35 33.08 -5.17 12.09
CA GLU A 35 33.27 -3.81 11.61
C GLU A 35 34.60 -3.71 10.87
N TRP A 36 34.59 -2.97 9.76
CA TRP A 36 35.77 -2.65 8.98
C TRP A 36 35.91 -1.13 8.97
N ASN A 37 37.05 -0.63 9.46
CA ASN A 37 37.31 0.80 9.57
C ASN A 37 38.48 1.16 8.65
N TYR A 38 38.26 2.15 7.80
CA TYR A 38 39.24 2.65 6.85
C TYR A 38 39.43 4.15 7.10
N THR A 39 40.69 4.54 7.30
CA THR A 39 41.06 5.95 7.44
C THR A 39 41.54 6.48 6.11
N GLY A 40 40.96 7.57 5.66
CA GLY A 40 41.29 8.20 4.39
C GLY A 40 40.58 9.53 4.25
N SER A 41 41.04 10.34 3.31
CA SER A 41 40.33 11.55 2.90
C SER A 41 40.58 11.82 1.43
N TYR A 42 39.52 12.07 0.67
CA TYR A 42 39.62 12.43 -0.73
C TYR A 42 38.88 13.75 -0.96
N THR A 43 39.56 14.72 -1.58
CA THR A 43 39.00 16.05 -1.85
C THR A 43 38.67 16.17 -3.33
N PHE A 44 37.42 16.48 -3.62
CA PHE A 44 36.95 16.79 -4.96
C PHE A 44 37.02 18.30 -5.19
N ALA A 45 37.71 18.71 -6.25
CA ALA A 45 37.84 20.11 -6.62
C ALA A 45 36.60 20.61 -7.36
N GLU A 46 36.22 21.86 -7.09
CA GLU A 46 35.12 22.52 -7.79
C GLU A 46 35.43 22.71 -9.28
N GLY A 47 34.43 22.50 -10.14
CA GLY A 47 34.52 22.73 -11.59
C GLY A 47 34.75 21.48 -12.44
N GLU A 48 35.10 20.34 -11.84
CA GLU A 48 35.26 19.05 -12.52
C GLU A 48 34.26 18.02 -11.99
N SER A 49 33.47 17.44 -12.88
CA SER A 49 32.56 16.34 -12.54
C SER A 49 33.29 15.00 -12.62
N TYR A 50 33.07 14.15 -11.63
CA TYR A 50 33.64 12.81 -11.57
C TYR A 50 32.50 11.80 -11.54
N THR A 51 32.67 10.71 -12.28
CA THR A 51 31.70 9.62 -12.33
C THR A 51 32.40 8.36 -11.86
N GLU A 52 31.82 7.72 -10.85
CA GLU A 52 32.30 6.48 -10.24
C GLU A 52 33.74 6.57 -9.70
N GLU A 53 34.14 7.74 -9.19
CA GLU A 53 35.51 7.93 -8.67
C GLU A 53 35.72 7.07 -7.42
N PRO A 54 36.69 6.15 -7.42
CA PRO A 54 36.95 5.29 -6.28
C PRO A 54 37.59 6.09 -5.13
N VAL A 55 37.01 6.00 -3.94
CA VAL A 55 37.55 6.62 -2.72
C VAL A 55 38.17 5.56 -1.79
N PHE A 56 37.63 4.35 -1.82
CA PHE A 56 38.21 3.17 -1.14
C PHE A 56 38.04 1.94 -2.03
N GLU A 57 39.13 1.20 -2.24
CA GLU A 57 39.19 0.05 -3.17
C GLU A 57 39.63 -1.24 -2.44
N HIS A 58 39.42 -2.38 -3.11
CA HIS A 58 39.87 -3.71 -2.66
C HIS A 58 39.36 -4.09 -1.26
N ILE A 59 38.08 -3.83 -0.98
CA ILE A 59 37.45 -4.14 0.29
C ILE A 59 37.01 -5.62 0.27
N SER A 60 37.55 -6.41 1.21
CA SER A 60 37.19 -7.82 1.37
C SER A 60 36.03 -8.03 2.34
N LEU A 61 34.92 -8.53 1.83
CA LEU A 61 33.70 -8.81 2.58
C LEU A 61 33.15 -10.21 2.25
N GLY A 62 32.56 -10.87 3.25
CA GLY A 62 31.82 -12.11 3.05
C GLY A 62 30.37 -11.85 2.66
N THR A 63 29.58 -12.91 2.45
CA THR A 63 28.13 -12.79 2.29
C THR A 63 27.48 -12.16 3.53
N GLY A 64 26.71 -11.09 3.34
CA GLY A 64 26.15 -10.30 4.43
C GLY A 64 25.21 -9.18 3.95
N VAL A 65 24.56 -8.53 4.91
CA VAL A 65 23.96 -7.21 4.70
C VAL A 65 24.77 -6.25 5.54
N TYR A 66 25.31 -5.23 4.91
CA TYR A 66 26.27 -4.31 5.51
C TYR A 66 25.75 -2.89 5.46
N ARG A 67 26.17 -2.08 6.42
CA ARG A 67 25.94 -0.65 6.46
C ARG A 67 27.21 0.09 6.13
N VAL A 68 27.16 0.97 5.13
CA VAL A 68 28.22 1.94 4.86
C VAL A 68 27.98 3.16 5.72
N GLU A 69 29.03 3.66 6.35
CA GLU A 69 29.08 4.93 7.07
C GLU A 69 30.28 5.71 6.54
N LEU A 70 30.03 6.73 5.71
CA LEU A 70 31.08 7.58 5.16
C LEU A 70 30.92 8.99 5.73
N SER A 71 31.97 9.49 6.37
CA SER A 71 32.05 10.89 6.81
C SER A 71 32.43 11.80 5.65
N TYR A 72 31.87 13.01 5.61
CA TYR A 72 32.18 13.98 4.58
C TYR A 72 31.90 15.42 5.03
N GLU A 73 32.47 16.37 4.31
CA GLU A 73 32.20 17.79 4.42
C GLU A 73 31.86 18.34 3.03
N CYS A 74 30.69 18.95 2.90
CA CYS A 74 30.25 19.61 1.67
C CYS A 74 29.43 20.86 1.96
N THR A 75 29.42 21.80 1.03
CA THR A 75 28.68 23.06 1.17
C THR A 75 27.29 23.03 0.53
N GLY A 76 27.03 22.04 -0.32
CA GLY A 76 25.81 21.95 -1.12
C GLY A 76 25.07 20.64 -0.91
N ASP A 77 23.78 20.66 -1.24
CA ASP A 77 22.88 19.51 -1.09
C ASP A 77 22.76 18.71 -2.39
N ALA A 78 22.80 17.38 -2.26
CA ALA A 78 22.72 16.42 -3.36
C ALA A 78 23.75 16.65 -4.48
N ILE A 79 24.91 17.22 -4.15
CA ILE A 79 26.00 17.50 -5.11
C ILE A 79 26.80 16.25 -5.49
N ALA A 80 26.68 15.17 -4.71
CA ALA A 80 27.34 13.90 -4.94
C ALA A 80 26.48 12.72 -4.47
N VAL A 81 26.79 11.52 -4.99
CA VAL A 81 26.20 10.25 -4.56
C VAL A 81 27.32 9.32 -4.12
N CYS A 82 27.21 8.79 -2.90
CA CYS A 82 28.06 7.70 -2.43
C CYS A 82 27.44 6.36 -2.82
N ASN A 83 28.24 5.49 -3.44
CA ASN A 83 27.78 4.18 -3.91
C ASN A 83 28.81 3.08 -3.58
N VAL A 84 28.33 1.84 -3.59
CA VAL A 84 29.15 0.63 -3.46
C VAL A 84 29.06 -0.15 -4.76
N LYS A 85 30.21 -0.47 -5.35
CA LYS A 85 30.30 -1.19 -6.62
C LYS A 85 31.28 -2.34 -6.53
N ASP A 86 31.04 -3.34 -7.38
CA ASP A 86 31.92 -4.48 -7.57
C ASP A 86 31.67 -5.05 -8.98
N GLY A 87 32.73 -5.21 -9.76
CA GLY A 87 32.66 -5.74 -11.13
C GLY A 87 32.87 -7.25 -11.23
N THR A 88 33.15 -7.93 -10.13
CA THR A 88 33.51 -9.36 -10.06
C THR A 88 32.37 -10.25 -9.58
N VAL A 89 31.39 -9.68 -8.88
CA VAL A 89 30.18 -10.36 -8.41
C VAL A 89 29.24 -10.71 -9.58
N TYR A 90 28.47 -11.80 -9.44
CA TYR A 90 27.42 -12.16 -10.39
C TYR A 90 26.30 -11.12 -10.40
N GLN A 91 25.53 -11.09 -11.48
CA GLN A 91 24.40 -10.18 -11.62
C GLN A 91 23.35 -10.41 -10.50
N GLY A 92 23.15 -9.42 -9.64
CA GLY A 92 22.29 -9.52 -8.45
C GLY A 92 23.03 -10.02 -7.19
N GLY A 93 24.35 -10.23 -7.27
CA GLY A 93 25.20 -10.58 -6.12
C GLY A 93 25.43 -9.39 -5.17
N LEU A 94 25.51 -8.16 -5.71
CA LEU A 94 25.55 -6.92 -4.95
C LEU A 94 24.30 -6.07 -5.25
N LEU A 95 23.50 -5.78 -4.22
CA LEU A 95 22.35 -4.90 -4.32
C LEU A 95 22.62 -3.60 -3.56
N CYS A 96 22.87 -2.52 -4.30
CA CYS A 96 23.10 -1.17 -3.78
C CYS A 96 22.59 -0.15 -4.79
N ASN A 97 22.00 0.95 -4.31
CA ASN A 97 21.59 2.07 -5.14
C ASN A 97 22.22 3.42 -4.70
N GLY A 98 23.03 3.43 -3.62
CA GLY A 98 23.74 4.61 -3.10
C GLY A 98 22.87 5.64 -2.37
N GLU A 99 23.50 6.69 -1.84
CA GLU A 99 22.86 7.80 -1.13
C GLU A 99 23.43 9.16 -1.57
N HIS A 100 22.56 10.16 -1.72
CA HIS A 100 22.96 11.55 -1.98
C HIS A 100 23.58 12.20 -0.73
N LEU A 101 24.63 12.99 -0.91
CA LEU A 101 25.28 13.72 0.18
C LEU A 101 24.62 15.08 0.40
N TYR A 102 24.34 15.41 1.66
CA TYR A 102 23.71 16.66 2.10
C TYR A 102 24.59 17.43 3.09
N SER A 103 24.65 18.75 2.94
CA SER A 103 25.54 19.63 3.71
C SER A 103 25.30 19.56 5.22
N ALA A 104 24.03 19.44 5.66
CA ALA A 104 23.67 19.46 7.07
C ALA A 104 24.05 18.19 7.86
N LEU A 105 24.25 17.05 7.20
CA LEU A 105 24.42 15.75 7.86
C LEU A 105 25.88 15.46 8.27
N GLY A 106 26.85 15.82 7.43
CA GLY A 106 28.29 15.54 7.64
C GLY A 106 28.69 14.06 7.60
N HIS A 107 27.73 13.16 7.36
CA HIS A 107 27.95 11.73 7.13
C HIS A 107 26.75 11.12 6.39
N THR A 108 26.97 10.03 5.67
CA THR A 108 25.95 9.23 4.97
C THR A 108 25.90 7.83 5.59
N SER A 109 24.72 7.22 5.64
CA SER A 109 24.55 5.89 6.20
C SER A 109 23.42 5.13 5.53
N TYR A 110 23.78 4.05 4.82
CA TYR A 110 22.81 3.21 4.13
C TYR A 110 23.26 1.74 4.08
N ASP A 111 22.27 0.85 3.94
CA ASP A 111 22.49 -0.59 3.88
C ASP A 111 22.63 -1.07 2.42
N PHE A 112 23.49 -2.07 2.20
CA PHE A 112 23.63 -2.82 0.95
C PHE A 112 23.64 -4.34 1.19
N TRP A 113 23.22 -5.11 0.19
CA TRP A 113 23.15 -6.58 0.28
C TRP A 113 24.24 -7.20 -0.58
N LEU A 114 25.02 -8.08 0.00
CA LEU A 114 26.08 -8.82 -0.67
C LEU A 114 25.84 -10.33 -0.50
N TYR A 115 25.45 -11.00 -1.57
CA TYR A 115 25.06 -12.41 -1.55
C TYR A 115 26.19 -13.40 -1.88
N GLU A 116 27.38 -12.90 -2.12
CA GLU A 116 28.59 -13.71 -2.31
C GLU A 116 29.82 -12.99 -1.74
N PRO A 117 30.87 -13.72 -1.32
CA PRO A 117 32.10 -13.08 -0.88
C PRO A 117 32.82 -12.39 -2.03
N THR A 118 33.52 -11.29 -1.74
CA THR A 118 34.34 -10.55 -2.69
C THR A 118 35.58 -9.95 -2.01
N GLU A 119 36.61 -9.66 -2.81
CA GLU A 119 37.83 -8.94 -2.42
C GLU A 119 37.99 -7.61 -3.20
N GLU A 120 37.10 -7.32 -4.16
CA GLU A 120 37.22 -6.22 -5.13
C GLU A 120 36.14 -5.15 -4.95
N LEU A 121 35.51 -5.09 -3.77
CA LEU A 121 34.46 -4.13 -3.50
C LEU A 121 35.05 -2.72 -3.33
N THR A 122 34.40 -1.76 -3.97
CA THR A 122 34.85 -0.36 -4.03
C THR A 122 33.74 0.58 -3.60
N VAL A 123 34.09 1.57 -2.77
CA VAL A 123 33.22 2.71 -2.46
C VAL A 123 33.56 3.84 -3.42
N THR A 124 32.58 4.23 -4.23
CA THR A 124 32.72 5.23 -5.30
C THR A 124 31.88 6.47 -5.02
N ILE A 125 32.33 7.63 -5.49
CA ILE A 125 31.58 8.87 -5.46
C ILE A 125 31.27 9.33 -6.89
N ASP A 126 29.99 9.54 -7.18
CA ASP A 126 29.54 10.30 -8.35
C ASP A 126 29.40 11.76 -7.93
N TYR A 127 30.31 12.63 -8.36
CA TYR A 127 30.36 14.03 -7.96
C TYR A 127 30.06 14.96 -9.13
N SER A 128 29.09 15.85 -8.94
CA SER A 128 28.56 16.72 -10.01
C SER A 128 29.51 17.83 -10.49
N GLY A 129 30.64 18.05 -9.81
CA GLY A 129 31.54 19.18 -10.08
C GLY A 129 31.09 20.51 -9.50
N ARG A 130 29.98 20.52 -8.76
CA ARG A 130 29.43 21.69 -8.08
C ARG A 130 29.89 21.72 -6.65
N GLU A 131 30.48 22.84 -6.23
CA GLU A 131 30.89 23.14 -4.86
C GLU A 131 31.86 22.14 -4.22
N LYS A 132 32.63 22.53 -3.20
CA LYS A 132 33.66 21.66 -2.63
C LYS A 132 33.06 20.44 -1.89
N LEU A 133 33.64 19.26 -2.11
CA LEU A 133 33.37 18.04 -1.34
C LEU A 133 34.69 17.45 -0.81
N THR A 134 34.72 17.07 0.46
CA THR A 134 35.83 16.33 1.07
C THR A 134 35.27 15.13 1.80
N THR A 135 35.65 13.93 1.37
CA THR A 135 35.32 12.68 2.07
C THR A 135 36.34 12.41 3.17
N GLY A 136 35.92 11.65 4.18
CA GLY A 136 36.72 11.28 5.34
C GLY A 136 36.75 9.78 5.56
N ASN A 137 36.79 9.39 6.84
CA ASN A 137 36.83 7.99 7.26
C ASN A 137 35.58 7.24 6.78
N LEU A 138 35.81 5.98 6.42
CA LEU A 138 34.80 5.00 6.03
C LEU A 138 34.72 3.92 7.11
N ARG A 139 33.50 3.60 7.52
CA ARG A 139 33.19 2.46 8.38
C ARG A 139 32.15 1.58 7.68
N ILE A 140 32.41 0.28 7.62
CA ILE A 140 31.46 -0.72 7.12
C ILE A 140 31.10 -1.64 8.27
N VAL A 141 29.81 -1.79 8.56
CA VAL A 141 29.30 -2.57 9.69
C VAL A 141 28.44 -3.73 9.19
N GLU A 142 28.76 -4.96 9.59
CA GLU A 142 27.87 -6.12 9.36
C GLU A 142 26.57 -5.92 10.13
N THR A 143 25.42 -6.24 9.52
CA THR A 143 24.11 -6.14 10.17
C THR A 143 23.49 -7.52 10.40
N ASN A 144 22.55 -7.60 11.33
CA ASN A 144 21.76 -8.81 11.57
C ASN A 144 20.66 -9.05 10.51
N LEU A 145 20.53 -8.18 9.51
CA LEU A 145 19.41 -8.19 8.57
C LEU A 145 19.40 -9.44 7.69
N LEU A 146 20.56 -9.93 7.22
CA LEU A 146 20.63 -11.15 6.40
C LEU A 146 20.06 -12.37 7.15
N TRP A 147 20.50 -12.56 8.39
CA TRP A 147 20.10 -13.70 9.21
C TRP A 147 18.66 -13.59 9.68
N THR A 148 18.19 -12.36 9.95
CA THR A 148 16.78 -12.08 10.27
C THR A 148 15.88 -12.41 9.07
N ARG A 149 16.30 -12.04 7.86
CA ARG A 149 15.62 -12.38 6.61
C ARG A 149 15.51 -13.90 6.44
N TYR A 150 16.61 -14.64 6.59
CA TYR A 150 16.58 -16.10 6.50
C TYR A 150 15.69 -16.73 7.58
N LEU A 151 15.72 -16.22 8.81
CA LEU A 151 14.83 -16.67 9.88
C LEU A 151 13.36 -16.50 9.50
N VAL A 152 12.97 -15.35 8.91
CA VAL A 152 11.60 -15.09 8.44
C VAL A 152 11.21 -16.05 7.30
N ILE A 153 12.09 -16.28 6.32
CA ILE A 153 11.85 -17.22 5.22
C ILE A 153 11.63 -18.64 5.75
N LEU A 154 12.50 -19.10 6.66
CA LEU A 154 12.41 -20.43 7.27
C LEU A 154 11.15 -20.59 8.12
N ALA A 155 10.78 -19.56 8.89
CA ALA A 155 9.55 -19.54 9.68
C ALA A 155 8.31 -19.60 8.78
N ALA A 156 8.28 -18.84 7.68
CA ALA A 156 7.20 -18.88 6.69
C ALA A 156 7.09 -20.28 6.04
N ALA A 157 8.21 -20.90 5.67
CA ALA A 157 8.23 -22.27 5.15
C ALA A 157 7.70 -23.28 6.18
N ALA A 158 8.08 -23.15 7.45
CA ALA A 158 7.57 -24.01 8.53
C ALA A 158 6.06 -23.84 8.73
N LEU A 159 5.57 -22.60 8.73
CA LEU A 159 4.14 -22.29 8.81
C LEU A 159 3.35 -22.87 7.64
N LEU A 160 3.89 -22.82 6.41
CA LEU A 160 3.28 -23.46 5.24
C LEU A 160 3.18 -24.98 5.42
N VAL A 161 4.24 -25.64 5.89
CA VAL A 161 4.20 -27.09 6.18
C VAL A 161 3.15 -27.39 7.24
N LEU A 162 3.11 -26.62 8.35
CA LEU A 162 2.10 -26.78 9.40
C LEU A 162 0.67 -26.53 8.89
N ALA A 163 0.47 -25.54 8.02
CA ALA A 163 -0.82 -25.26 7.41
C ALA A 163 -1.29 -26.43 6.53
N THR A 164 -0.40 -27.04 5.74
CA THR A 164 -0.76 -28.23 4.94
C THR A 164 -1.11 -29.44 5.82
N MET A 165 -0.40 -29.62 6.95
CA MET A 165 -0.71 -30.66 7.93
C MET A 165 -2.06 -30.41 8.61
N TRP A 166 -2.34 -29.16 8.98
CA TRP A 166 -3.62 -28.77 9.57
C TRP A 166 -4.79 -28.98 8.60
N LEU A 167 -4.63 -28.59 7.33
CA LEU A 167 -5.62 -28.84 6.29
C LEU A 167 -5.88 -30.34 6.10
N GLU A 168 -4.83 -31.17 6.07
CA GLU A 168 -4.99 -32.62 5.93
C GLU A 168 -5.68 -33.25 7.15
N ARG A 169 -5.31 -32.86 8.38
CA ARG A 169 -6.03 -33.31 9.59
C ARG A 169 -7.49 -32.91 9.55
N TRP A 170 -7.77 -31.68 9.13
CA TRP A 170 -9.14 -31.19 9.04
C TRP A 170 -9.97 -31.93 7.98
N GLU A 171 -9.38 -32.32 6.86
CA GLU A 171 -10.00 -33.18 5.85
C GLU A 171 -10.23 -34.62 6.35
N VAL A 172 -9.34 -35.16 7.19
CA VAL A 172 -9.57 -36.47 7.82
C VAL A 172 -10.79 -36.43 8.74
N VAL A 173 -10.96 -35.36 9.52
CA VAL A 173 -12.10 -35.21 10.45
C VAL A 173 -13.42 -34.96 9.72
N LYS A 174 -13.43 -34.15 8.65
CA LYS A 174 -14.67 -33.76 7.94
C LYS A 174 -14.97 -34.55 6.67
N GLY A 175 -14.13 -35.51 6.30
CA GLY A 175 -14.19 -36.22 5.03
C GLY A 175 -13.43 -35.49 3.91
N ARG A 176 -12.73 -36.26 3.08
CA ARG A 176 -12.00 -35.74 1.91
C ARG A 176 -12.99 -35.18 0.90
N ASN A 177 -12.77 -33.94 0.47
CA ASN A 177 -13.57 -33.28 -0.55
C ASN A 177 -12.67 -32.86 -1.72
N GLU A 178 -12.65 -33.64 -2.80
CA GLU A 178 -11.82 -33.37 -3.98
C GLU A 178 -12.12 -32.01 -4.61
N GLN A 179 -13.40 -31.64 -4.69
CA GLN A 179 -13.84 -30.35 -5.22
C GLN A 179 -13.22 -29.19 -4.44
N ARG A 180 -13.10 -29.33 -3.11
CA ARG A 180 -12.46 -28.32 -2.26
C ARG A 180 -10.97 -28.14 -2.61
N ARG A 181 -10.24 -29.22 -2.86
CA ARG A 181 -8.82 -29.16 -3.23
C ARG A 181 -8.64 -28.54 -4.61
N GLN A 182 -9.52 -28.88 -5.56
CA GLN A 182 -9.55 -28.25 -6.89
C GLN A 182 -9.78 -26.75 -6.79
N ILE A 183 -10.68 -26.30 -5.90
CA ILE A 183 -10.92 -24.87 -5.68
C ILE A 183 -9.71 -24.18 -5.07
N LEU A 184 -9.11 -24.73 -4.01
CA LEU A 184 -7.92 -24.14 -3.38
C LEU A 184 -6.76 -24.06 -4.38
N PHE A 185 -6.58 -25.11 -5.19
CA PHE A 185 -5.63 -25.10 -6.29
C PHE A 185 -5.96 -24.01 -7.31
N GLY A 186 -7.23 -23.89 -7.72
CA GLY A 186 -7.69 -22.86 -8.64
C GLY A 186 -7.47 -21.43 -8.14
N ILE A 187 -7.72 -21.16 -6.86
CA ILE A 187 -7.41 -19.86 -6.23
C ILE A 187 -5.91 -19.61 -6.29
N GLY A 188 -5.08 -20.62 -5.98
CA GLY A 188 -3.63 -20.54 -6.08
C GLY A 188 -3.15 -20.25 -7.51
N VAL A 189 -3.75 -20.88 -8.51
CA VAL A 189 -3.45 -20.63 -9.93
C VAL A 189 -3.81 -19.20 -10.34
N ILE A 190 -5.00 -18.72 -9.96
CA ILE A 190 -5.42 -17.34 -10.24
C ILE A 190 -4.46 -16.34 -9.58
N ALA A 191 -4.13 -16.56 -8.31
CA ALA A 191 -3.22 -15.70 -7.57
C ALA A 191 -1.79 -15.72 -8.15
N PHE A 192 -1.32 -16.89 -8.60
CA PHE A 192 -0.04 -17.02 -9.27
C PHE A 192 -0.01 -16.20 -10.57
N PHE A 193 -0.98 -16.38 -11.47
CA PHE A 193 -1.04 -15.60 -12.71
C PHE A 193 -1.13 -14.09 -12.47
N ALA A 194 -1.92 -13.67 -11.48
CA ALA A 194 -2.02 -12.25 -11.11
C ALA A 194 -0.70 -11.69 -10.55
N SER A 195 0.19 -12.57 -10.08
CA SER A 195 1.42 -12.21 -9.38
C SER A 195 2.69 -12.33 -10.22
N ILE A 196 2.62 -12.89 -11.44
CA ILE A 196 3.80 -13.06 -12.29
C ILE A 196 4.60 -11.76 -12.50
N PRO A 197 4.00 -10.56 -12.69
CA PRO A 197 4.77 -9.32 -12.83
C PRO A 197 5.67 -9.01 -11.61
N TYR A 198 5.34 -9.53 -10.43
CA TYR A 198 6.10 -9.31 -9.20
C TYR A 198 7.14 -10.41 -8.92
N PHE A 199 7.30 -11.39 -9.82
CA PHE A 199 8.42 -12.33 -9.80
C PHE A 199 9.57 -11.90 -10.72
N TYR A 200 9.37 -10.83 -11.50
CA TYR A 200 10.42 -10.21 -12.29
C TYR A 200 11.39 -9.43 -11.39
N ASP A 201 12.66 -9.33 -11.80
CA ASP A 201 13.70 -8.63 -11.06
C ASP A 201 13.60 -7.11 -11.31
N GLY A 202 12.80 -6.44 -10.47
CA GLY A 202 12.54 -5.00 -10.56
C GLY A 202 11.06 -4.65 -10.33
N MET A 203 10.72 -3.39 -10.57
CA MET A 203 9.34 -2.89 -10.50
C MET A 203 9.02 -2.07 -11.74
N VAL A 204 7.79 -2.21 -12.24
CA VAL A 204 7.27 -1.33 -13.29
C VAL A 204 7.02 0.05 -12.69
N SER A 205 7.75 1.06 -13.17
CA SER A 205 7.58 2.45 -12.75
C SER A 205 6.20 2.97 -13.14
N GLY A 206 5.49 3.48 -12.14
CA GLY A 206 4.15 4.03 -12.26
C GLY A 206 4.02 5.35 -11.52
N ALA A 207 3.02 6.15 -11.90
CA ALA A 207 2.84 7.51 -11.40
C ALA A 207 2.75 7.60 -9.86
N ASP A 208 2.18 6.59 -9.19
CA ASP A 208 1.99 6.57 -7.74
C ASP A 208 2.99 5.66 -7.01
N LEU A 209 3.87 4.96 -7.74
CA LEU A 209 4.73 3.93 -7.15
C LEU A 209 5.64 4.51 -6.06
N THR A 210 6.46 5.51 -6.40
CA THR A 210 7.43 6.13 -5.48
C THR A 210 6.75 6.66 -4.22
N TYR A 211 5.56 7.24 -4.35
CA TYR A 211 4.76 7.69 -3.21
C TYR A 211 4.45 6.55 -2.25
N HIS A 212 3.97 5.41 -2.77
CA HIS A 212 3.64 4.26 -1.95
C HIS A 212 4.87 3.56 -1.37
N LEU A 213 6.02 3.61 -2.03
CA LEU A 213 7.27 3.10 -1.47
C LEU A 213 7.74 3.97 -0.28
N HIS A 214 7.66 5.31 -0.37
CA HIS A 214 7.94 6.18 0.78
C HIS A 214 7.01 5.90 1.96
N ARG A 215 5.74 5.56 1.71
CA ARG A 215 4.82 5.18 2.79
C ARG A 215 5.27 3.91 3.51
N ILE A 216 5.80 2.91 2.78
CA ILE A 216 6.32 1.69 3.38
C ILE A 216 7.54 2.01 4.26
N GLU A 217 8.48 2.82 3.76
CA GLU A 217 9.64 3.24 4.56
C GLU A 217 9.24 4.10 5.75
N GLY A 218 8.30 5.03 5.57
CA GLY A 218 7.82 5.89 6.65
C GLY A 218 7.17 5.11 7.79
N VAL A 219 6.45 4.02 7.48
CA VAL A 219 5.94 3.08 8.51
C VAL A 219 7.08 2.34 9.19
N LYS A 220 8.09 1.86 8.43
CA LYS A 220 9.29 1.22 9.00
C LYS A 220 10.03 2.18 9.95
N ASP A 221 10.29 3.41 9.52
CA ASP A 221 10.99 4.42 10.31
C ASP A 221 10.19 4.82 11.56
N GLY A 222 8.87 4.99 11.43
CA GLY A 222 7.98 5.25 12.56
C GLY A 222 8.04 4.14 13.62
N LEU A 223 8.03 2.87 13.20
CA LEU A 223 8.17 1.72 14.10
C LEU A 223 9.55 1.70 14.80
N LEU A 224 10.64 1.92 14.04
CA LEU A 224 12.02 1.93 14.57
C LEU A 224 12.28 3.08 15.56
N THR A 225 11.51 4.16 15.45
CA THR A 225 11.56 5.33 16.34
C THR A 225 10.55 5.27 17.48
N GLY A 226 9.80 4.16 17.62
CA GLY A 226 8.94 3.87 18.76
C GLY A 226 7.48 4.30 18.62
N GLN A 227 7.03 4.63 17.40
CA GLN A 227 5.65 5.04 17.13
C GLN A 227 4.76 3.83 16.79
N PHE A 228 3.69 3.62 17.55
CA PHE A 228 2.64 2.67 17.20
C PHE A 228 1.27 3.13 17.74
N PRO A 229 0.24 3.27 16.88
CA PRO A 229 0.30 3.27 15.41
C PRO A 229 1.16 4.41 14.85
N VAL A 230 1.80 4.23 13.69
CA VAL A 230 2.55 5.28 12.99
C VAL A 230 1.59 6.37 12.49
N ARG A 231 1.79 7.61 12.94
CA ARG A 231 0.94 8.78 12.65
C ARG A 231 1.64 9.78 11.75
N LEU A 232 2.91 10.02 12.01
CA LEU A 232 3.75 10.97 11.30
C LEU A 232 5.00 10.19 10.84
N GLU A 233 5.22 10.10 9.54
CA GLU A 233 6.37 9.42 8.97
C GLU A 233 7.64 10.28 9.18
N PRO A 234 8.59 9.87 10.05
CA PRO A 234 9.60 10.77 10.62
C PRO A 234 10.64 11.27 9.62
N ARG A 235 11.16 10.39 8.75
CA ARG A 235 12.23 10.75 7.79
C ARG A 235 11.72 11.41 6.51
N TRP A 236 10.40 11.38 6.28
CA TRP A 236 9.82 11.92 5.07
C TRP A 236 9.88 13.45 5.10
N VAL A 237 10.17 14.06 3.94
CA VAL A 237 10.41 15.49 3.77
C VAL A 237 11.70 15.89 4.51
N PHE A 238 12.79 15.19 4.22
CA PHE A 238 14.12 15.47 4.77
C PHE A 238 14.13 15.57 6.31
N ASP A 239 13.62 14.53 6.98
CA ASP A 239 13.44 14.47 8.44
C ASP A 239 12.45 15.47 9.06
N HIS A 240 11.73 16.28 8.28
CA HIS A 240 10.75 17.21 8.86
C HIS A 240 9.50 16.52 9.43
N GLY A 241 9.25 15.27 9.03
CA GLY A 241 8.05 14.53 9.37
C GLY A 241 6.88 14.89 8.45
N TYR A 242 6.11 13.88 8.02
CA TYR A 242 4.94 14.09 7.15
C TYR A 242 3.69 13.42 7.74
N ALA A 243 2.52 14.07 7.66
CA ALA A 243 1.29 13.58 8.27
C ALA A 243 0.50 12.58 7.40
N ASN A 244 1.19 11.78 6.58
CA ASN A 244 0.51 10.85 5.70
C ASN A 244 -0.23 9.76 6.48
N GLY A 245 0.36 9.21 7.55
CA GLY A 245 -0.26 8.12 8.33
C GLY A 245 -1.59 8.49 9.00
N ILE A 246 -1.86 9.78 9.18
CA ILE A 246 -3.13 10.31 9.69
C ILE A 246 -4.19 10.41 8.60
N PHE A 247 -3.84 10.92 7.42
CA PHE A 247 -4.79 11.14 6.32
C PHE A 247 -4.95 9.94 5.39
N TYR A 248 -4.00 9.00 5.41
CA TYR A 248 -3.97 7.84 4.57
C TYR A 248 -3.56 6.60 5.38
N CYS A 249 -4.56 5.80 5.74
CA CYS A 249 -4.38 4.63 6.59
C CYS A 249 -3.28 3.68 6.10
N ASN A 250 -2.41 3.28 7.02
CA ASN A 250 -1.25 2.42 6.78
C ASN A 250 -1.49 0.95 7.16
N LEU A 251 -2.73 0.50 7.46
CA LEU A 251 -3.01 -0.84 8.02
C LEU A 251 -2.29 -1.97 7.28
N LEU A 252 -2.45 -2.03 5.96
CA LEU A 252 -1.86 -3.11 5.18
C LEU A 252 -0.36 -2.90 4.93
N LEU A 253 0.14 -1.66 5.06
CA LEU A 253 1.55 -1.31 4.86
C LEU A 253 2.44 -1.71 6.05
N TYR A 254 1.88 -2.02 7.21
CA TYR A 254 2.64 -2.67 8.29
C TYR A 254 3.25 -4.00 7.84
N PHE A 255 2.61 -4.74 6.94
CA PHE A 255 3.17 -6.01 6.43
C PHE A 255 4.50 -5.80 5.68
N PRO A 256 4.59 -4.99 4.60
CA PRO A 256 5.85 -4.74 3.91
C PRO A 256 6.85 -3.97 4.79
N ALA A 257 6.41 -3.08 5.68
CA ALA A 257 7.32 -2.41 6.62
C ALA A 257 8.02 -3.40 7.57
N LEU A 258 7.31 -4.42 8.06
CA LEU A 258 7.92 -5.49 8.86
C LEU A 258 8.90 -6.35 8.04
N LEU A 259 8.65 -6.55 6.73
CA LEU A 259 9.62 -7.21 5.84
C LEU A 259 10.89 -6.35 5.67
N ARG A 260 10.75 -5.03 5.53
CA ARG A 260 11.89 -4.10 5.51
C ARG A 260 12.72 -4.19 6.78
N MET A 261 12.06 -4.16 7.96
CA MET A 261 12.73 -4.36 9.25
C MET A 261 13.41 -5.72 9.38
N ALA A 262 12.92 -6.74 8.67
CA ALA A 262 13.49 -8.08 8.65
C ALA A 262 14.64 -8.26 7.65
N GLY A 263 15.02 -7.23 6.89
CA GLY A 263 16.17 -7.28 5.96
C GLY A 263 15.84 -7.64 4.51
N PHE A 264 14.57 -7.62 4.12
CA PHE A 264 14.17 -7.68 2.71
C PHE A 264 14.35 -6.31 2.06
N THR A 265 14.74 -6.26 0.79
CA THR A 265 14.87 -5.00 0.05
C THR A 265 13.52 -4.31 -0.16
N MET A 266 13.52 -3.06 -0.62
CA MET A 266 12.27 -2.37 -0.97
C MET A 266 11.51 -3.10 -2.08
N THR A 267 12.15 -3.40 -3.20
CA THR A 267 11.55 -4.17 -4.31
C THR A 267 10.90 -5.48 -3.82
N GLU A 268 11.61 -6.27 -3.00
CA GLU A 268 11.08 -7.53 -2.48
C GLU A 268 9.87 -7.33 -1.56
N SER A 269 9.96 -6.37 -0.64
CA SER A 269 8.89 -6.07 0.32
C SER A 269 7.61 -5.63 -0.39
N TYR A 270 7.76 -4.78 -1.41
CA TYR A 270 6.68 -4.35 -2.28
C TYR A 270 6.07 -5.52 -3.08
N ALA A 271 6.92 -6.36 -3.68
CA ALA A 271 6.48 -7.54 -4.42
C ALA A 271 5.66 -8.49 -3.53
N PHE A 272 6.15 -8.84 -2.34
CA PHE A 272 5.43 -9.70 -1.40
C PHE A 272 4.10 -9.11 -0.96
N TYR A 273 4.04 -7.79 -0.77
CA TYR A 273 2.81 -7.10 -0.47
C TYR A 273 1.77 -7.26 -1.59
N CYS A 274 2.15 -7.00 -2.84
CA CYS A 274 1.28 -7.14 -4.00
C CYS A 274 0.84 -8.60 -4.23
N ILE A 275 1.74 -9.56 -4.03
CA ILE A 275 1.41 -11.01 -4.06
C ILE A 275 0.37 -11.35 -2.99
N GLY A 276 0.56 -10.85 -1.76
CA GLY A 276 -0.38 -11.01 -0.66
C GLY A 276 -1.78 -10.45 -1.00
N LEU A 277 -1.84 -9.27 -1.61
CA LEU A 277 -3.08 -8.66 -2.09
C LEU A 277 -3.76 -9.49 -3.18
N ASN A 278 -3.01 -10.06 -4.12
CA ASN A 278 -3.54 -10.93 -5.16
C ASN A 278 -4.15 -12.21 -4.60
N ILE A 279 -3.47 -12.85 -3.64
CA ILE A 279 -3.98 -14.04 -2.94
C ILE A 279 -5.27 -13.68 -2.17
N ALA A 280 -5.26 -12.56 -1.44
CA ALA A 280 -6.43 -12.10 -0.69
C ALA A 280 -7.61 -11.79 -1.62
N THR A 281 -7.37 -11.09 -2.74
CA THR A 281 -8.41 -10.76 -3.73
C THR A 281 -9.02 -12.02 -4.33
N ALA A 282 -8.21 -12.97 -4.78
CA ALA A 282 -8.72 -14.22 -5.34
C ALA A 282 -9.54 -15.01 -4.32
N ALA A 283 -9.07 -15.11 -3.07
CA ALA A 283 -9.80 -15.83 -2.03
C ALA A 283 -11.12 -15.15 -1.65
N ILE A 284 -11.11 -13.82 -1.50
CA ILE A 284 -12.30 -13.02 -1.13
C ILE A 284 -13.31 -13.00 -2.27
N ALA A 285 -12.88 -12.76 -3.51
CA ALA A 285 -13.75 -12.78 -4.68
C ALA A 285 -14.40 -14.15 -4.86
N TRP A 286 -13.61 -15.24 -4.76
CA TRP A 286 -14.16 -16.60 -4.79
C TRP A 286 -15.22 -16.82 -3.70
N TYR A 287 -14.95 -16.41 -2.46
CA TYR A 287 -15.90 -16.53 -1.36
C TYR A 287 -17.22 -15.79 -1.65
N CYS A 288 -17.12 -14.56 -2.16
CA CYS A 288 -18.26 -13.71 -2.47
C CYS A 288 -19.10 -14.25 -3.62
N PHE A 289 -18.48 -14.50 -4.77
CA PHE A 289 -19.21 -14.96 -5.96
C PHE A 289 -19.75 -16.39 -5.79
N SER A 290 -19.05 -17.27 -5.07
CA SER A 290 -19.59 -18.59 -4.71
C SER A 290 -20.83 -18.48 -3.82
N GLY A 291 -20.89 -17.46 -2.96
CA GLY A 291 -22.05 -17.17 -2.12
C GLY A 291 -23.22 -16.57 -2.90
N ILE A 292 -22.94 -15.67 -3.86
CA ILE A 292 -23.96 -15.09 -4.74
C ILE A 292 -24.63 -16.19 -5.57
N PHE A 293 -23.81 -16.98 -6.29
CA PHE A 293 -24.28 -17.97 -7.26
C PHE A 293 -24.47 -19.37 -6.69
N LYS A 294 -24.20 -19.60 -5.40
CA LYS A 294 -24.32 -20.93 -4.74
C LYS A 294 -23.59 -22.07 -5.47
N ASP A 295 -22.64 -21.73 -6.33
CA ASP A 295 -21.84 -22.66 -7.14
C ASP A 295 -20.38 -22.23 -7.02
N ARG A 296 -19.56 -23.18 -6.54
CA ARG A 296 -18.16 -22.93 -6.25
C ARG A 296 -17.28 -22.82 -7.50
N ILE A 297 -17.70 -23.42 -8.60
CA ILE A 297 -17.00 -23.36 -9.90
C ILE A 297 -17.32 -22.02 -10.57
N ILE A 298 -18.59 -21.61 -10.60
CA ILE A 298 -18.97 -20.27 -11.09
C ILE A 298 -18.30 -19.20 -10.24
N GLY A 299 -18.25 -19.37 -8.91
CA GLY A 299 -17.52 -18.48 -8.02
C GLY A 299 -16.03 -18.39 -8.33
N LEU A 300 -15.39 -19.51 -8.71
CA LEU A 300 -13.98 -19.54 -9.13
C LEU A 300 -13.75 -18.83 -10.47
N VAL A 301 -14.64 -19.03 -11.43
CA VAL A 301 -14.58 -18.31 -12.72
C VAL A 301 -14.73 -16.81 -12.52
N CYS A 302 -15.71 -16.37 -11.72
CA CYS A 302 -15.89 -14.94 -11.40
C CYS A 302 -14.68 -14.38 -10.64
N SER A 303 -14.08 -15.16 -9.74
CA SER A 303 -12.84 -14.79 -9.07
C SER A 303 -11.68 -14.57 -10.04
N ALA A 304 -11.55 -15.42 -11.06
CA ALA A 304 -10.54 -15.27 -12.10
C ALA A 304 -10.78 -13.98 -12.90
N LEU A 305 -12.01 -13.78 -13.39
CA LEU A 305 -12.41 -12.60 -14.15
C LEU A 305 -12.18 -11.29 -13.39
N TYR A 306 -12.41 -11.30 -12.07
CA TYR A 306 -12.20 -10.12 -11.23
C TYR A 306 -10.72 -9.86 -10.94
N THR A 307 -10.01 -10.88 -10.46
CA THR A 307 -8.61 -10.76 -10.02
C THR A 307 -7.67 -10.41 -11.17
N LEU A 308 -7.94 -11.01 -12.35
CA LEU A 308 -7.15 -10.83 -13.57
C LEU A 308 -7.78 -9.80 -14.54
N SER A 309 -8.72 -8.97 -14.05
CA SER A 309 -9.30 -7.91 -14.87
C SER A 309 -8.24 -6.88 -15.28
N ILE A 310 -8.32 -6.40 -16.53
CA ILE A 310 -7.40 -5.39 -17.08
C ILE A 310 -7.34 -4.16 -16.17
N PHE A 311 -8.49 -3.66 -15.74
CA PHE A 311 -8.56 -2.47 -14.88
C PHE A 311 -7.80 -2.63 -13.56
N ARG A 312 -7.95 -3.77 -12.87
CA ARG A 312 -7.25 -4.02 -11.61
C ARG A 312 -5.74 -4.12 -11.83
N PHE A 313 -5.33 -4.81 -12.89
CA PHE A 313 -3.93 -4.91 -13.24
C PHE A 313 -3.34 -3.53 -13.57
N PHE A 314 -4.00 -2.75 -14.42
CA PHE A 314 -3.58 -1.39 -14.76
C PHE A 314 -3.33 -0.56 -13.49
N LYS A 315 -4.25 -0.60 -12.53
CA LYS A 315 -4.11 0.15 -11.26
C LYS A 315 -2.95 -0.36 -10.40
N LEU A 316 -2.78 -1.67 -10.24
CA LEU A 316 -1.80 -2.23 -9.31
C LEU A 316 -0.37 -2.30 -9.90
N VAL A 317 -0.24 -2.57 -11.20
CA VAL A 317 1.06 -2.78 -11.87
C VAL A 317 1.50 -1.54 -12.62
N MET A 318 0.66 -0.98 -13.50
CA MET A 318 1.08 0.12 -14.38
C MET A 318 1.09 1.49 -13.70
N VAL A 319 0.11 1.74 -12.83
CA VAL A 319 0.04 3.02 -12.08
C VAL A 319 0.84 2.93 -10.78
N GLY A 320 0.95 1.74 -10.18
CA GLY A 320 1.47 1.60 -8.82
C GLY A 320 0.52 2.20 -7.76
N ALA A 321 -0.77 2.36 -8.08
CA ALA A 321 -1.80 2.92 -7.19
C ALA A 321 -2.23 1.91 -6.13
N VAL A 322 -1.29 1.56 -5.25
CA VAL A 322 -1.40 0.50 -4.25
C VAL A 322 -2.64 0.64 -3.37
N GLY A 323 -2.97 1.85 -2.93
CA GLY A 323 -4.14 2.01 -2.04
C GLY A 323 -5.46 1.71 -2.74
N GLU A 324 -5.65 2.21 -3.98
CA GLU A 324 -6.80 1.84 -4.82
C GLU A 324 -6.81 0.33 -5.10
N GLY A 325 -5.67 -0.24 -5.50
CA GLY A 325 -5.53 -1.68 -5.76
C GLY A 325 -5.86 -2.54 -4.54
N SER A 326 -5.50 -2.06 -3.34
CA SER A 326 -5.83 -2.70 -2.06
C SER A 326 -7.33 -2.63 -1.75
N ALA A 327 -7.96 -1.49 -2.00
CA ALA A 327 -9.40 -1.30 -1.80
C ALA A 327 -10.24 -2.28 -2.65
N TYR A 328 -9.83 -2.56 -3.88
CA TYR A 328 -10.49 -3.54 -4.74
C TYR A 328 -10.47 -4.97 -4.18
N THR A 329 -9.55 -5.30 -3.26
CA THR A 329 -9.59 -6.59 -2.54
C THR A 329 -10.89 -6.77 -1.75
N PHE A 330 -11.45 -5.68 -1.20
CA PHE A 330 -12.62 -5.70 -0.32
C PHE A 330 -13.94 -5.40 -1.03
N LEU A 331 -13.90 -4.84 -2.25
CA LEU A 331 -15.10 -4.48 -3.00
C LEU A 331 -16.07 -5.65 -3.25
N PRO A 332 -15.61 -6.89 -3.54
CA PRO A 332 -16.51 -8.05 -3.63
C PRO A 332 -17.31 -8.33 -2.36
N LEU A 333 -16.76 -8.06 -1.17
CA LEU A 333 -17.48 -8.22 0.09
C LEU A 333 -18.65 -7.26 0.17
N VAL A 334 -18.49 -6.02 -0.28
CA VAL A 334 -19.59 -5.04 -0.28
C VAL A 334 -20.70 -5.49 -1.22
N VAL A 335 -20.36 -5.88 -2.46
CA VAL A 335 -21.35 -6.38 -3.44
C VAL A 335 -22.07 -7.62 -2.91
N TYR A 336 -21.35 -8.56 -2.31
CA TYR A 336 -21.97 -9.74 -1.71
C TYR A 336 -22.83 -9.39 -0.50
N GLY A 337 -22.39 -8.46 0.34
CA GLY A 337 -23.16 -7.95 1.46
C GLY A 337 -24.48 -7.31 1.03
N ILE A 338 -24.46 -6.48 -0.04
CA ILE A 338 -25.66 -5.88 -0.65
C ILE A 338 -26.60 -6.97 -1.17
N TYR A 339 -26.08 -7.99 -1.87
CA TYR A 339 -26.88 -9.14 -2.31
C TYR A 339 -27.55 -9.85 -1.14
N LEU A 340 -26.82 -10.14 -0.05
CA LEU A 340 -27.38 -10.78 1.13
C LEU A 340 -28.44 -9.91 1.81
N VAL A 341 -28.20 -8.60 1.97
CA VAL A 341 -29.14 -7.70 2.64
C VAL A 341 -30.43 -7.53 1.85
N PHE A 342 -30.37 -7.45 0.52
CA PHE A 342 -31.53 -7.10 -0.28
C PHE A 342 -32.21 -8.28 -0.96
N GLU A 343 -31.47 -9.29 -1.44
CA GLU A 343 -32.04 -10.35 -2.28
C GLU A 343 -32.21 -11.69 -1.55
N LYS A 344 -31.45 -11.95 -0.49
CA LYS A 344 -31.73 -13.14 0.34
C LYS A 344 -32.98 -12.96 1.20
N ASP A 345 -33.57 -14.10 1.50
CA ASP A 345 -34.68 -14.20 2.43
C ASP A 345 -34.21 -13.99 3.87
N VAL A 346 -35.07 -13.42 4.71
CA VAL A 346 -34.68 -13.00 6.07
C VAL A 346 -34.46 -14.21 6.99
N GLU A 347 -35.12 -15.32 6.68
CA GLU A 347 -34.97 -16.58 7.41
C GLU A 347 -33.70 -17.35 7.01
N ASP A 348 -33.02 -16.94 5.93
CA ASP A 348 -31.79 -17.58 5.49
C ASP A 348 -30.66 -17.34 6.52
N ARG A 349 -29.97 -18.42 6.91
CA ARG A 349 -28.81 -18.34 7.80
C ARG A 349 -27.70 -17.43 7.26
N GLU A 350 -27.61 -17.27 5.94
CA GLU A 350 -26.64 -16.38 5.30
C GLU A 350 -27.02 -14.90 5.44
N PHE A 351 -28.32 -14.58 5.48
CA PHE A 351 -28.79 -13.21 5.71
C PHE A 351 -28.25 -12.65 7.02
N HIS A 352 -28.21 -13.45 8.09
CA HIS A 352 -27.69 -13.02 9.39
C HIS A 352 -26.17 -12.75 9.43
N LYS A 353 -25.43 -13.12 8.38
CA LYS A 353 -24.00 -12.78 8.25
C LYS A 353 -23.77 -11.49 7.47
N SER A 354 -24.80 -10.93 6.85
CA SER A 354 -24.68 -9.78 5.95
C SER A 354 -24.03 -8.57 6.61
N TRP A 355 -24.37 -8.24 7.87
CA TRP A 355 -23.72 -7.14 8.60
C TRP A 355 -22.22 -7.34 8.79
N ILE A 356 -21.76 -8.58 9.02
CA ILE A 356 -20.32 -8.87 9.17
C ILE A 356 -19.62 -8.69 7.82
N ILE A 357 -20.23 -9.21 6.74
CA ILE A 357 -19.66 -9.14 5.39
C ILE A 357 -19.59 -7.69 4.91
N LEU A 358 -20.66 -6.91 5.09
CA LEU A 358 -20.67 -5.48 4.81
C LEU A 358 -19.67 -4.72 5.68
N GLY A 359 -19.65 -5.00 6.98
CA GLY A 359 -18.76 -4.29 7.90
C GLY A 359 -17.29 -4.57 7.61
N LEU A 360 -16.90 -5.79 7.27
CA LEU A 360 -15.54 -6.12 6.82
C LEU A 360 -15.20 -5.47 5.47
N GLY A 361 -16.16 -5.43 4.53
CA GLY A 361 -16.00 -4.74 3.26
C GLY A 361 -15.70 -3.25 3.45
N TYR A 362 -16.55 -2.55 4.21
CA TYR A 362 -16.38 -1.13 4.49
C TYR A 362 -15.17 -0.82 5.38
N ALA A 363 -14.88 -1.63 6.41
CA ALA A 363 -13.67 -1.48 7.21
C ALA A 363 -12.41 -1.59 6.36
N GLY A 364 -12.37 -2.58 5.44
CA GLY A 364 -11.29 -2.72 4.48
C GLY A 364 -11.13 -1.48 3.61
N LEU A 365 -12.22 -0.97 3.02
CA LEU A 365 -12.18 0.23 2.18
C LEU A 365 -11.71 1.47 2.95
N ILE A 366 -12.22 1.72 4.16
CA ILE A 366 -11.82 2.86 5.00
C ILE A 366 -10.33 2.79 5.32
N GLN A 367 -9.81 1.59 5.59
CA GLN A 367 -8.43 1.38 6.02
C GLN A 367 -7.44 1.20 4.86
N THR A 368 -7.90 1.24 3.61
CA THR A 368 -7.02 1.18 2.44
C THR A 368 -7.14 2.37 1.49
N HIS A 369 -8.34 2.90 1.25
CA HIS A 369 -8.53 4.04 0.35
C HIS A 369 -9.89 4.72 0.58
N VAL A 370 -9.87 5.88 1.27
CA VAL A 370 -11.09 6.60 1.66
C VAL A 370 -11.93 7.03 0.46
N LEU A 371 -11.31 7.41 -0.66
CA LEU A 371 -12.05 7.85 -1.85
C LEU A 371 -12.80 6.70 -2.52
N THR A 372 -12.24 5.48 -2.53
CA THR A 372 -12.99 4.29 -2.99
C THR A 372 -14.13 3.96 -2.02
N CYS A 373 -13.96 4.23 -0.72
CA CYS A 373 -15.04 4.11 0.26
C CYS A 373 -16.17 5.12 -0.01
N GLU A 374 -15.87 6.37 -0.36
CA GLU A 374 -16.85 7.39 -0.72
C GLU A 374 -17.69 6.97 -1.94
N ILE A 375 -17.04 6.55 -3.02
CA ILE A 375 -17.72 6.01 -4.22
C ILE A 375 -18.58 4.79 -3.85
N THR A 376 -18.08 3.92 -2.98
CA THR A 376 -18.80 2.73 -2.52
C THR A 376 -20.03 3.08 -1.68
N ALA A 377 -19.94 4.11 -0.83
CA ALA A 377 -21.09 4.65 -0.12
C ALA A 377 -22.15 5.20 -1.09
N LEU A 378 -21.73 5.93 -2.13
CA LEU A 378 -22.63 6.41 -3.19
C LEU A 378 -23.40 5.26 -3.86
N PHE A 379 -22.72 4.22 -4.36
CA PHE A 379 -23.41 3.08 -4.97
C PHE A 379 -24.32 2.35 -3.99
N THR A 380 -23.92 2.22 -2.73
CA THR A 380 -24.75 1.58 -1.71
C THR A 380 -26.01 2.38 -1.44
N VAL A 381 -25.94 3.71 -1.41
CA VAL A 381 -27.12 4.60 -1.35
C VAL A 381 -28.00 4.38 -2.59
N LEU A 382 -27.44 4.32 -3.79
CA LEU A 382 -28.21 4.04 -5.01
C LEU A 382 -28.93 2.68 -4.95
N PHE A 383 -28.26 1.63 -4.45
CA PHE A 383 -28.90 0.33 -4.19
C PHE A 383 -30.02 0.46 -3.16
N CYS A 384 -29.80 1.16 -2.06
CA CYS A 384 -30.83 1.43 -1.05
C CYS A 384 -32.06 2.13 -1.65
N LEU A 385 -31.87 3.08 -2.58
CA LEU A 385 -32.97 3.78 -3.25
C LEU A 385 -33.80 2.84 -4.14
N ILE A 386 -33.16 1.96 -4.92
CA ILE A 386 -33.90 0.95 -5.71
C ILE A 386 -34.63 -0.04 -4.80
N TYR A 387 -34.05 -0.37 -3.66
CA TYR A 387 -34.63 -1.29 -2.67
C TYR A 387 -35.36 -0.59 -1.53
N ILE A 388 -35.84 0.65 -1.71
CA ILE A 388 -36.29 1.49 -0.60
C ILE A 388 -37.35 0.81 0.30
N ARG A 389 -38.29 0.06 -0.30
CA ARG A 389 -39.30 -0.70 0.46
C ARG A 389 -38.68 -1.81 1.32
N ARG A 390 -37.61 -2.45 0.86
CA ARG A 390 -36.86 -3.46 1.62
C ARG A 390 -35.94 -2.84 2.66
N VAL A 391 -35.40 -1.64 2.41
CA VAL A 391 -34.57 -0.91 3.40
C VAL A 391 -35.34 -0.68 4.69
N PHE A 392 -36.61 -0.23 4.60
CA PHE A 392 -37.44 0.05 5.78
C PHE A 392 -37.94 -1.20 6.52
N ALA A 393 -37.66 -2.42 6.04
CA ALA A 393 -37.89 -3.61 6.82
C ALA A 393 -36.87 -3.67 7.97
N TRP A 394 -37.36 -3.67 9.22
CA TRP A 394 -36.52 -3.58 10.43
C TRP A 394 -35.34 -4.54 10.43
N GLN A 395 -35.56 -5.80 10.03
CA GLN A 395 -34.51 -6.82 10.00
C GLN A 395 -33.39 -6.46 9.01
N ARG A 396 -33.71 -5.85 7.86
CA ARG A 396 -32.74 -5.44 6.83
C ARG A 396 -32.06 -4.13 7.19
N PHE A 397 -32.82 -3.14 7.67
CA PHE A 397 -32.26 -1.90 8.23
C PHE A 397 -31.23 -2.20 9.33
N ARG A 398 -31.55 -3.12 10.24
CA ARG A 398 -30.64 -3.55 11.29
C ARG A 398 -29.34 -4.13 10.74
N GLN A 399 -29.37 -4.90 9.65
CA GLN A 399 -28.13 -5.43 9.04
C GLN A 399 -27.26 -4.31 8.47
N LEU A 400 -27.86 -3.31 7.81
CA LEU A 400 -27.14 -2.14 7.30
C LEU A 400 -26.53 -1.32 8.43
N ALA A 401 -27.33 -1.00 9.45
CA ALA A 401 -26.88 -0.23 10.61
C ALA A 401 -25.79 -0.97 11.39
N CYS A 402 -25.99 -2.26 11.72
CA CYS A 402 -24.97 -3.06 12.39
C CYS A 402 -23.69 -3.18 11.54
N GLY A 403 -23.80 -3.30 10.22
CA GLY A 403 -22.64 -3.34 9.32
C GLY A 403 -21.87 -2.02 9.33
N ALA A 404 -22.57 -0.89 9.31
CA ALA A 404 -21.97 0.44 9.40
C ALA A 404 -21.26 0.66 10.75
N PHE A 405 -21.94 0.41 11.88
CA PHE A 405 -21.32 0.53 13.21
C PHE A 405 -20.14 -0.43 13.39
N PHE A 406 -20.23 -1.62 12.81
CA PHE A 406 -19.14 -2.58 12.84
C PHE A 406 -17.92 -2.10 12.04
N ALA A 407 -18.13 -1.57 10.82
CA ALA A 407 -17.06 -0.97 10.03
C ALA A 407 -16.40 0.22 10.74
N LEU A 408 -17.22 1.08 11.35
CA LEU A 408 -16.74 2.21 12.15
C LEU A 408 -15.92 1.73 13.35
N GLY A 409 -16.44 0.80 14.14
CA GLY A 409 -15.73 0.24 15.30
C GLY A 409 -14.35 -0.34 14.93
N LEU A 410 -14.24 -1.05 13.80
CA LEU A 410 -12.96 -1.54 13.29
C LEU A 410 -12.01 -0.46 12.78
N SER A 411 -12.49 0.76 12.54
CA SER A 411 -11.75 1.83 11.87
C SER A 411 -11.54 3.07 12.75
N LEU A 412 -12.09 3.10 13.97
CA LEU A 412 -12.00 4.26 14.88
C LEU A 412 -10.56 4.67 15.19
N TRP A 413 -9.64 3.71 15.34
CA TRP A 413 -8.21 3.96 15.56
C TRP A 413 -7.57 4.86 14.48
N TYR A 414 -8.13 4.86 13.27
CA TYR A 414 -7.69 5.68 12.13
C TYR A 414 -8.61 6.89 11.92
N LEU A 415 -9.93 6.69 11.97
CA LEU A 415 -10.92 7.74 11.69
C LEU A 415 -10.86 8.90 12.69
N VAL A 416 -10.59 8.63 13.97
CA VAL A 416 -10.54 9.69 15.00
C VAL A 416 -9.38 10.65 14.74
N PRO A 417 -8.12 10.19 14.58
CA PRO A 417 -7.01 11.05 14.16
C PRO A 417 -7.26 11.77 12.84
N PHE A 418 -7.82 11.07 11.83
CA PHE A 418 -8.15 11.66 10.53
C PHE A 418 -9.08 12.87 10.67
N VAL A 419 -10.21 12.69 11.38
CA VAL A 419 -11.22 13.76 11.56
C VAL A 419 -10.64 14.89 12.41
N ASP A 420 -9.90 14.57 13.46
CA ASP A 420 -9.27 15.56 14.32
C ASP A 420 -8.33 16.49 13.53
N TYR A 421 -7.42 15.92 12.74
CA TYR A 421 -6.51 16.70 11.90
C TYR A 421 -7.26 17.44 10.80
N TYR A 422 -8.22 16.79 10.13
CA TYR A 422 -8.99 17.44 9.07
C TYR A 422 -9.74 18.69 9.56
N LEU A 423 -10.22 18.68 10.81
CA LEU A 423 -10.93 19.81 11.40
C LEU A 423 -9.99 20.86 12.01
N THR A 424 -8.88 20.44 12.63
CA THR A 424 -8.03 21.31 13.46
C THR A 424 -6.74 21.77 12.81
N GLN A 425 -6.33 21.17 11.69
CA GLN A 425 -5.15 21.58 10.92
C GLN A 425 -5.57 22.18 9.58
N ASP A 426 -4.91 23.27 9.19
CA ASP A 426 -5.11 23.89 7.90
C ASP A 426 -4.16 23.27 6.87
N VAL A 427 -4.53 22.11 6.35
CA VAL A 427 -3.76 21.35 5.35
C VAL A 427 -4.24 21.63 3.93
N ARG A 428 -3.34 21.51 2.95
CA ARG A 428 -3.62 21.85 1.54
C ARG A 428 -4.84 21.15 0.93
N ILE A 429 -5.13 19.91 1.32
CA ILE A 429 -6.31 19.16 0.85
C ILE A 429 -7.64 19.87 1.15
N ARG A 430 -7.72 20.71 2.19
CA ARG A 430 -8.93 21.50 2.52
C ARG A 430 -9.21 22.60 1.49
N HIS A 431 -8.19 22.99 0.73
CA HIS A 431 -8.26 24.07 -0.28
C HIS A 431 -8.40 23.52 -1.71
N ALA A 432 -8.56 22.21 -1.88
CA ALA A 432 -8.62 21.55 -3.19
C ALA A 432 -10.00 21.60 -3.89
N SER A 433 -10.98 22.36 -3.35
CA SER A 433 -12.41 22.30 -3.73
C SER A 433 -12.80 22.94 -5.08
N ALA A 434 -11.84 23.27 -5.94
CA ALA A 434 -12.08 23.93 -7.23
C ALA A 434 -11.62 23.12 -8.46
N ARG A 435 -11.12 21.90 -8.27
CA ARG A 435 -10.63 21.07 -9.38
C ARG A 435 -11.79 20.49 -10.18
N THR A 436 -11.93 20.88 -11.44
CA THR A 436 -12.80 20.20 -12.42
C THR A 436 -12.21 18.83 -12.77
N ILE A 437 -13.07 17.83 -12.96
CA ILE A 437 -12.62 16.44 -13.17
C ILE A 437 -13.12 15.83 -14.49
N GLN A 438 -14.02 16.50 -15.21
CA GLN A 438 -14.67 15.93 -16.39
C GLN A 438 -13.68 15.62 -17.52
N ASP A 439 -12.70 16.50 -17.72
CA ASP A 439 -11.62 16.35 -18.71
C ASP A 439 -10.70 15.14 -18.43
N ARG A 440 -10.63 14.70 -17.17
CA ARG A 440 -9.88 13.50 -16.72
C ARG A 440 -10.65 12.20 -16.89
N GLY A 441 -11.88 12.25 -17.41
CA GLY A 441 -12.70 11.07 -17.66
C GLY A 441 -12.23 10.25 -18.85
N THR A 442 -12.48 8.94 -18.82
CA THR A 442 -12.11 8.04 -19.93
C THR A 442 -12.95 8.32 -21.17
N ILE A 443 -12.37 8.23 -22.36
CA ILE A 443 -13.14 8.25 -23.60
C ILE A 443 -13.89 6.93 -23.74
N PHE A 444 -15.11 6.97 -24.28
CA PHE A 444 -15.96 5.78 -24.44
C PHE A 444 -15.25 4.60 -25.14
N ALA A 445 -14.41 4.87 -26.15
CA ALA A 445 -13.65 3.84 -26.84
C ALA A 445 -12.68 3.07 -25.91
N GLN A 446 -12.12 3.73 -24.88
CA GLN A 446 -11.21 3.11 -23.92
C GLN A 446 -11.92 2.08 -23.03
N ILE A 447 -13.22 2.24 -22.78
CA ILE A 447 -14.01 1.23 -22.03
C ILE A 447 -14.00 -0.12 -22.77
N LEU A 448 -14.01 -0.07 -24.10
CA LEU A 448 -14.05 -1.24 -24.99
C LEU A 448 -12.66 -1.81 -25.31
N GLN A 449 -11.59 -1.09 -24.95
CA GLN A 449 -10.23 -1.54 -25.24
C GLN A 449 -9.88 -2.77 -24.40
N GLN A 450 -9.52 -3.86 -25.10
CA GLN A 450 -9.02 -5.11 -24.52
C GLN A 450 -7.50 -5.24 -24.67
N PHE A 451 -6.92 -4.59 -25.68
CA PHE A 451 -5.52 -4.71 -26.09
C PHE A 451 -4.79 -3.39 -25.87
N TRP A 452 -3.52 -3.48 -25.47
CA TRP A 452 -2.64 -2.34 -25.23
C TRP A 452 -1.98 -1.88 -26.55
N PHE A 453 -1.85 -0.57 -26.74
CA PHE A 453 -1.07 -0.01 -27.86
C PHE A 453 0.25 0.54 -27.32
N SER A 454 1.37 0.02 -27.79
CA SER A 454 2.71 0.27 -27.22
C SER A 454 3.41 1.54 -27.73
N ARG A 455 2.77 2.38 -28.56
CA ARG A 455 3.41 3.60 -29.10
C ARG A 455 2.48 4.79 -29.08
N ILE A 456 2.82 5.79 -28.26
CA ILE A 456 2.28 7.14 -28.34
C ILE A 456 2.97 7.81 -29.54
N PRO A 457 2.25 8.37 -30.52
CA PRO A 457 2.88 9.24 -31.51
C PRO A 457 3.49 10.46 -30.80
N GLU A 458 4.76 10.79 -31.05
CA GLU A 458 5.48 11.96 -30.49
C GLU A 458 4.65 13.25 -30.51
N SER A 459 3.79 13.42 -31.52
CA SER A 459 2.89 14.56 -31.67
C SER A 459 1.79 14.70 -30.60
N MET A 460 1.68 13.76 -29.65
CA MET A 460 0.67 13.74 -28.59
C MET A 460 1.23 13.75 -27.16
N GLU A 461 2.54 13.92 -27.00
CA GLU A 461 3.16 14.13 -25.68
C GLU A 461 2.70 15.44 -25.03
N GLY A 462 2.46 15.41 -23.72
CA GLY A 462 2.10 16.58 -22.92
C GLY A 462 0.61 16.82 -22.68
N LYS A 463 -0.30 16.16 -23.44
CA LYS A 463 -1.74 16.14 -23.12
C LYS A 463 -2.36 14.73 -23.12
N ALA A 464 -1.76 13.75 -23.80
CA ALA A 464 -2.38 12.45 -24.05
C ALA A 464 -1.79 11.24 -23.29
N GLY A 465 -0.80 11.44 -22.42
CA GLY A 465 -0.16 10.35 -21.66
C GLY A 465 -1.13 9.53 -20.78
N ASP A 466 -2.16 10.19 -20.23
CA ASP A 466 -3.26 9.55 -19.49
C ASP A 466 -4.43 9.11 -20.40
N LEU A 467 -4.54 9.67 -21.61
CA LEU A 467 -5.62 9.41 -22.58
C LEU A 467 -5.35 8.20 -23.50
N LEU A 468 -4.19 7.56 -23.42
CA LEU A 468 -3.83 6.42 -24.28
C LEU A 468 -3.61 5.11 -23.53
N ASN A 469 -3.68 5.13 -22.19
CA ASN A 469 -3.71 3.89 -21.41
C ASN A 469 -5.09 3.23 -21.57
N PRO A 470 -5.20 1.92 -21.86
CA PRO A 470 -6.47 1.20 -21.90
C PRO A 470 -7.08 1.08 -20.49
N ILE A 471 -7.75 2.15 -20.07
CA ILE A 471 -8.43 2.28 -18.78
C ILE A 471 -9.85 1.70 -18.90
N GLY A 472 -9.95 0.43 -19.29
CA GLY A 472 -11.22 -0.24 -19.61
C GLY A 472 -11.54 -1.43 -18.71
N VAL A 473 -12.81 -1.83 -18.67
CA VAL A 473 -13.25 -3.06 -17.97
C VAL A 473 -12.94 -4.34 -18.76
N GLY A 474 -12.53 -4.20 -20.02
CA GLY A 474 -12.25 -5.30 -20.94
C GLY A 474 -13.47 -5.75 -21.75
N LEU A 475 -13.23 -6.02 -23.03
CA LEU A 475 -14.23 -6.44 -24.01
C LEU A 475 -14.99 -7.70 -23.57
N PHE A 476 -14.34 -8.62 -22.86
CA PHE A 476 -15.01 -9.84 -22.39
C PHE A 476 -16.19 -9.53 -21.45
N LEU A 477 -16.00 -8.60 -20.50
CA LEU A 477 -17.06 -8.19 -19.57
C LEU A 477 -18.18 -7.42 -20.28
N VAL A 478 -17.82 -6.62 -21.29
CA VAL A 478 -18.80 -5.92 -22.14
C VAL A 478 -19.62 -6.92 -22.97
N ILE A 479 -18.99 -7.93 -23.57
CA ILE A 479 -19.67 -8.99 -24.31
C ILE A 479 -20.60 -9.78 -23.37
N GLY A 480 -20.14 -10.12 -22.16
CA GLY A 480 -20.99 -10.78 -21.16
C GLY A 480 -22.26 -9.98 -20.84
N MET A 481 -22.12 -8.66 -20.73
CA MET A 481 -23.24 -7.73 -20.55
C MET A 481 -24.16 -7.67 -21.78
N MET A 482 -23.61 -7.62 -23.00
CA MET A 482 -24.41 -7.66 -24.23
C MET A 482 -25.20 -8.96 -24.39
N ILE A 483 -24.57 -10.11 -24.08
CA ILE A 483 -25.24 -11.42 -24.09
C ILE A 483 -26.36 -11.44 -23.03
N PHE A 484 -26.12 -10.89 -21.85
CA PHE A 484 -27.15 -10.79 -20.82
C PHE A 484 -28.38 -10.01 -21.31
N TRP A 485 -28.18 -8.86 -21.95
CA TRP A 485 -29.27 -8.09 -22.56
C TRP A 485 -29.98 -8.83 -23.68
N LEU A 486 -29.23 -9.53 -24.54
CA LEU A 486 -29.81 -10.36 -25.59
C LEU A 486 -30.72 -11.45 -25.00
N LEU A 487 -30.28 -12.12 -23.93
CA LEU A 487 -31.07 -13.15 -23.23
C LEU A 487 -32.31 -12.57 -22.52
N LEU A 488 -32.25 -11.33 -22.03
CA LEU A 488 -33.43 -10.62 -21.52
C LEU A 488 -34.41 -10.27 -22.65
N PHE A 489 -33.91 -9.74 -23.77
CA PHE A 489 -34.70 -9.33 -24.93
C PHE A 489 -35.39 -10.52 -25.60
N LEU A 490 -34.71 -11.65 -25.76
CA LEU A 490 -35.26 -12.88 -26.31
C LEU A 490 -36.28 -13.57 -25.37
N GLY A 491 -36.45 -13.08 -24.14
CA GLY A 491 -37.38 -13.66 -23.17
C GLY A 491 -36.88 -14.96 -22.50
N ASP A 492 -35.70 -15.45 -22.88
CA ASP A 492 -35.06 -16.67 -22.35
C ASP A 492 -34.94 -16.63 -20.81
N LEU A 493 -34.69 -15.46 -20.25
CA LEU A 493 -34.56 -15.27 -18.80
C LEU A 493 -35.91 -15.05 -18.09
N GLN A 494 -37.02 -14.77 -18.79
CA GLN A 494 -38.30 -14.40 -18.16
C GLN A 494 -38.87 -15.50 -17.25
N LYS A 495 -38.61 -16.76 -17.58
CA LYS A 495 -39.06 -17.93 -16.80
C LYS A 495 -38.31 -18.11 -15.47
N GLN A 496 -37.15 -17.50 -15.33
CA GLN A 496 -36.33 -17.58 -14.12
C GLN A 496 -36.78 -16.52 -13.10
N LYS A 497 -37.11 -16.95 -11.87
CA LYS A 497 -37.51 -16.07 -10.74
C LYS A 497 -36.46 -16.03 -9.61
N GLU A 498 -35.25 -16.48 -9.89
CA GLU A 498 -34.19 -16.61 -8.90
C GLU A 498 -33.68 -15.23 -8.43
N ALA A 499 -33.30 -15.15 -7.15
CA ALA A 499 -32.72 -13.95 -6.54
C ALA A 499 -31.46 -13.47 -7.29
N GLU A 500 -30.65 -14.38 -7.83
CA GLU A 500 -29.45 -14.03 -8.60
C GLU A 500 -29.77 -13.27 -9.89
N LYS A 501 -30.87 -13.62 -10.57
CA LYS A 501 -31.32 -12.90 -11.78
C LYS A 501 -31.71 -11.47 -11.43
N SER A 502 -32.53 -11.33 -10.39
CA SER A 502 -33.00 -10.03 -9.91
C SER A 502 -31.83 -9.13 -9.53
N PHE A 503 -30.79 -9.71 -8.90
CA PHE A 503 -29.56 -9.00 -8.61
C PHE A 503 -28.76 -8.66 -9.88
N ALA A 504 -28.60 -9.60 -10.81
CA ALA A 504 -27.89 -9.39 -12.07
C ALA A 504 -28.51 -8.27 -12.92
N ILE A 505 -29.83 -8.13 -12.95
CA ILE A 505 -30.51 -7.01 -13.65
C ILE A 505 -30.10 -5.66 -13.06
N LYS A 506 -30.03 -5.55 -11.73
CA LYS A 506 -29.65 -4.29 -11.06
C LYS A 506 -28.15 -4.03 -11.17
N ALA A 507 -27.34 -5.09 -11.08
CA ALA A 507 -25.90 -5.01 -11.34
C ALA A 507 -25.61 -4.56 -12.76
N ALA A 508 -26.39 -5.02 -13.75
CA ALA A 508 -26.32 -4.56 -15.13
C ALA A 508 -26.64 -3.06 -15.25
N GLY A 509 -27.74 -2.59 -14.66
CA GLY A 509 -28.09 -1.16 -14.66
C GLY A 509 -27.03 -0.27 -14.00
N PHE A 510 -26.58 -0.64 -12.80
CA PHE A 510 -25.54 0.11 -12.09
C PHE A 510 -24.15 -0.04 -12.72
N GLY A 511 -23.86 -1.16 -13.36
CA GLY A 511 -22.65 -1.36 -14.13
C GLY A 511 -22.58 -0.37 -15.30
N CYS A 512 -23.65 -0.23 -16.08
CA CYS A 512 -23.73 0.79 -17.13
C CYS A 512 -23.63 2.20 -16.58
N LEU A 513 -24.27 2.49 -15.45
CA LEU A 513 -24.13 3.79 -14.79
C LEU A 513 -22.67 4.05 -14.39
N ALA A 514 -21.98 3.08 -13.80
CA ALA A 514 -20.58 3.20 -13.41
C ALA A 514 -19.66 3.44 -14.62
N LEU A 515 -19.88 2.71 -15.72
CA LEU A 515 -19.15 2.91 -16.97
C LEU A 515 -19.39 4.29 -17.57
N TRP A 516 -20.62 4.82 -17.49
CA TRP A 516 -20.91 6.17 -17.96
C TRP A 516 -20.29 7.22 -17.03
N MET A 517 -20.40 7.07 -15.72
CA MET A 517 -19.81 7.97 -14.73
C MET A 517 -18.27 8.03 -14.81
N SER A 518 -17.62 7.01 -15.37
CA SER A 518 -16.18 7.03 -15.58
C SER A 518 -15.72 7.86 -16.77
N THR A 519 -16.64 8.28 -17.65
CA THR A 519 -16.28 8.94 -18.91
C THR A 519 -16.23 10.46 -18.79
N ASN A 520 -15.55 11.08 -19.75
CA ASN A 520 -15.58 12.53 -19.94
C ASN A 520 -16.93 13.06 -20.47
N SER A 521 -17.84 12.17 -20.86
CA SER A 521 -19.20 12.53 -21.29
C SER A 521 -20.20 12.60 -20.15
N PHE A 522 -19.87 12.11 -18.95
CA PHE A 522 -20.69 12.34 -17.78
C PHE A 522 -20.51 13.78 -17.30
N PRO A 523 -21.59 14.51 -16.98
CA PRO A 523 -21.54 15.96 -16.78
C PRO A 523 -21.04 16.35 -15.37
N TRP A 524 -19.85 15.91 -14.99
CA TRP A 524 -19.23 16.19 -13.69
C TRP A 524 -19.13 17.69 -13.40
N ASP A 525 -18.73 18.49 -14.39
CA ASP A 525 -18.56 19.94 -14.21
C ASP A 525 -19.90 20.64 -13.97
N ASN A 526 -20.99 20.13 -14.54
CA ASN A 526 -22.33 20.66 -14.28
C ASN A 526 -22.80 20.30 -12.86
N ILE A 527 -22.47 19.10 -12.38
CA ILE A 527 -22.80 18.68 -11.01
C ILE A 527 -22.04 19.53 -9.99
N GLN A 528 -20.77 19.83 -10.25
CA GLN A 528 -19.98 20.72 -9.40
C GLN A 528 -20.62 22.11 -9.24
N LYS A 529 -21.26 22.62 -10.29
CA LYS A 529 -21.92 23.93 -10.28
C LYS A 529 -23.24 23.96 -9.50
N ILE A 530 -23.82 22.81 -9.11
CA ILE A 530 -25.13 22.76 -8.44
C ILE A 530 -25.07 23.36 -7.03
N SER A 531 -24.03 23.05 -6.27
CA SER A 531 -23.87 23.53 -4.88
C SER A 531 -22.42 23.41 -4.42
N GLY A 532 -22.03 24.16 -3.39
CA GLY A 532 -20.70 24.03 -2.78
C GLY A 532 -20.40 22.62 -2.27
N ILE A 533 -21.40 21.92 -1.71
CA ILE A 533 -21.25 20.53 -1.26
C ILE A 533 -20.98 19.61 -2.45
N ALA A 534 -21.71 19.79 -3.55
CA ALA A 534 -21.49 19.01 -4.78
C ALA A 534 -20.10 19.30 -5.37
N ALA A 535 -19.63 20.55 -5.34
CA ALA A 535 -18.28 20.90 -5.75
C ALA A 535 -17.23 20.13 -4.93
N THR A 536 -17.33 20.15 -3.60
CA THR A 536 -16.40 19.45 -2.71
C THR A 536 -16.40 17.94 -2.94
N LEU A 537 -17.59 17.31 -3.00
CA LEU A 537 -17.73 15.85 -3.18
C LEU A 537 -17.29 15.39 -4.57
N VAL A 538 -17.50 16.19 -5.62
CA VAL A 538 -17.03 15.80 -6.95
C VAL A 538 -15.53 16.05 -7.08
N SER A 539 -14.99 17.15 -6.55
CA SER A 539 -13.55 17.40 -6.57
C SER A 539 -12.76 16.35 -5.77
N SER A 540 -13.31 15.80 -4.67
CA SER A 540 -12.67 14.73 -3.90
C SER A 540 -12.50 13.44 -4.71
N LEU A 541 -13.34 13.19 -5.72
CA LEU A 541 -13.24 12.02 -6.58
C LEU A 541 -11.94 11.99 -7.40
N GLN A 542 -11.32 13.16 -7.67
CA GLN A 542 -10.11 13.44 -8.46
C GLN A 542 -10.06 12.88 -9.90
N PHE A 543 -10.47 11.62 -10.12
CA PHE A 543 -10.41 10.89 -11.38
C PHE A 543 -11.71 10.09 -11.59
N PRO A 544 -12.49 10.38 -12.65
CA PRO A 544 -13.68 9.60 -12.99
C PRO A 544 -13.37 8.12 -13.27
N ASN A 545 -12.16 7.78 -13.71
CA ASN A 545 -11.77 6.38 -13.93
C ASN A 545 -11.93 5.46 -12.70
N ARG A 546 -12.03 6.00 -11.49
CA ARG A 546 -12.28 5.25 -10.25
C ARG A 546 -13.63 4.53 -10.25
N PHE A 547 -14.61 5.00 -11.02
CA PHE A 547 -15.91 4.33 -11.19
C PHE A 547 -15.79 2.98 -11.91
N LEU A 548 -14.73 2.75 -12.68
CA LEU A 548 -14.52 1.48 -13.37
C LEU A 548 -14.30 0.31 -12.42
N GLY A 549 -13.82 0.53 -11.20
CA GLY A 549 -13.73 -0.54 -10.19
C GLY A 549 -15.11 -1.13 -9.85
N TRP A 550 -16.13 -0.25 -9.72
CA TRP A 550 -17.52 -0.65 -9.57
C TRP A 550 -18.09 -1.26 -10.86
N GLY A 551 -17.77 -0.67 -12.02
CA GLY A 551 -18.10 -1.24 -13.32
C GLY A 551 -17.63 -2.69 -13.45
N THR A 552 -16.36 -2.95 -13.17
CA THR A 552 -15.74 -4.28 -13.24
C THR A 552 -16.44 -5.29 -12.33
N VAL A 553 -16.60 -5.01 -11.03
CA VAL A 553 -17.19 -5.99 -10.09
C VAL A 553 -18.67 -6.30 -10.42
N LEU A 554 -19.42 -5.30 -10.89
CA LEU A 554 -20.82 -5.48 -11.29
C LEU A 554 -20.93 -6.24 -12.61
N LEU A 555 -20.10 -5.93 -13.61
CA LEU A 555 -20.09 -6.66 -14.88
C LEU A 555 -19.59 -8.10 -14.71
N VAL A 556 -18.66 -8.37 -13.78
CA VAL A 556 -18.29 -9.75 -13.39
C VAL A 556 -19.50 -10.48 -12.80
N THR A 557 -20.31 -9.80 -11.98
CA THR A 557 -21.56 -10.37 -11.45
C THR A 557 -22.54 -10.71 -12.59
N VAL A 558 -22.72 -9.81 -13.55
CA VAL A 558 -23.61 -10.05 -14.71
C VAL A 558 -23.09 -11.23 -15.55
N THR A 559 -21.80 -11.22 -15.87
CA THR A 559 -21.14 -12.26 -16.66
C THR A 559 -21.21 -13.62 -15.94
N GLY A 560 -21.02 -13.65 -14.63
CA GLY A 560 -21.18 -14.84 -13.80
C GLY A 560 -22.58 -15.44 -13.88
N TYR A 561 -23.62 -14.60 -13.89
CA TYR A 561 -25.00 -15.05 -14.08
C TYR A 561 -25.22 -15.65 -15.49
N VAL A 562 -24.66 -15.03 -16.54
CA VAL A 562 -24.73 -15.56 -17.92
C VAL A 562 -24.06 -16.94 -18.03
N ILE A 563 -22.85 -17.08 -17.46
CA ILE A 563 -22.12 -18.36 -17.48
C ILE A 563 -22.91 -19.43 -16.73
N ARG A 564 -23.49 -19.11 -15.57
CA ARG A 564 -24.37 -20.04 -14.83
C ARG A 564 -25.63 -20.40 -15.62
N TYR A 565 -26.25 -19.43 -16.29
CA TYR A 565 -27.39 -19.71 -17.15
C TYR A 565 -27.03 -20.72 -18.24
N PHE A 566 -25.89 -20.56 -18.91
CA PHE A 566 -25.43 -21.52 -19.90
C PHE A 566 -25.03 -22.86 -19.29
N GLN A 567 -24.45 -22.89 -18.10
CA GLN A 567 -24.14 -24.13 -17.38
C GLN A 567 -25.40 -25.00 -17.20
N ASN A 568 -26.53 -24.37 -16.86
CA ASN A 568 -27.78 -25.07 -16.59
C ASN A 568 -28.58 -25.39 -17.86
N ASN A 569 -28.49 -24.55 -18.90
CA ASN A 569 -29.41 -24.64 -20.05
C ASN A 569 -28.72 -25.02 -21.37
N ARG A 570 -27.45 -24.64 -21.58
CA ARG A 570 -26.76 -24.85 -22.86
C ARG A 570 -25.26 -25.12 -22.68
N LYS A 571 -24.90 -26.41 -22.48
CA LYS A 571 -23.54 -26.86 -22.15
C LYS A 571 -22.45 -26.41 -23.14
N ILE A 572 -22.74 -26.35 -24.44
CA ILE A 572 -21.78 -25.86 -25.46
C ILE A 572 -21.40 -24.40 -25.20
N PHE A 573 -22.41 -23.53 -24.98
CA PHE A 573 -22.16 -22.12 -24.69
C PHE A 573 -21.44 -21.91 -23.35
N TYR A 574 -21.68 -22.78 -22.36
CA TYR A 574 -20.90 -22.79 -21.12
C TYR A 574 -19.42 -23.09 -21.38
N GLN A 575 -19.11 -24.16 -22.13
CA GLN A 575 -17.73 -24.51 -22.48
C GLN A 575 -17.05 -23.40 -23.29
N MET A 576 -17.74 -22.83 -24.28
CA MET A 576 -17.24 -21.69 -25.04
C MET A 576 -16.95 -20.49 -24.13
N SER A 577 -17.85 -20.16 -23.20
CA SER A 577 -17.65 -19.04 -22.27
C SER A 577 -16.40 -19.23 -21.41
N LEU A 578 -16.11 -20.45 -20.95
CA LEU A 578 -14.88 -20.74 -20.20
C LEU A 578 -13.63 -20.60 -21.08
N ILE A 579 -13.67 -21.11 -22.30
CA ILE A 579 -12.55 -21.00 -23.25
C ILE A 579 -12.28 -19.52 -23.56
N THR A 580 -13.33 -18.75 -23.87
CA THR A 580 -13.20 -17.32 -24.13
C THR A 580 -12.69 -16.58 -22.91
N ALA A 581 -13.15 -16.88 -21.69
CA ALA A 581 -12.62 -16.29 -20.47
C ALA A 581 -11.12 -16.55 -20.33
N VAL A 582 -10.66 -17.80 -20.52
CA VAL A 582 -9.24 -18.14 -20.46
C VAL A 582 -8.45 -17.41 -21.55
N VAL A 583 -8.92 -17.41 -22.80
CA VAL A 583 -8.23 -16.72 -23.90
C VAL A 583 -8.17 -15.21 -23.68
N SER A 584 -9.25 -14.58 -23.23
CA SER A 584 -9.27 -13.14 -22.95
C SER A 584 -8.32 -12.77 -21.81
N LEU A 585 -8.29 -13.58 -20.74
CA LEU A 585 -7.36 -13.37 -19.62
C LEU A 585 -5.90 -13.56 -20.05
N SER A 586 -5.60 -14.63 -20.79
CA SER A 586 -4.25 -14.89 -21.31
C SER A 586 -3.80 -13.83 -22.31
N ALA A 587 -4.68 -13.38 -23.21
CA ALA A 587 -4.35 -12.34 -24.18
C ALA A 587 -4.06 -11.01 -23.48
N SER A 588 -4.92 -10.59 -22.54
CA SER A 588 -4.67 -9.37 -21.76
C SER A 588 -3.37 -9.45 -20.97
N TYR A 589 -3.05 -10.62 -20.44
CA TYR A 589 -1.81 -10.84 -19.71
C TYR A 589 -0.58 -10.72 -20.63
N LEU A 590 -0.59 -11.40 -21.78
CA LEU A 590 0.54 -11.40 -22.73
C LEU A 590 0.79 -10.02 -23.35
N PHE A 591 -0.26 -9.35 -23.82
CA PHE A 591 -0.13 -8.02 -24.46
C PHE A 591 0.42 -6.96 -23.50
N MET A 592 0.20 -7.14 -22.21
CA MET A 592 0.56 -6.17 -21.19
C MET A 592 1.96 -6.44 -20.61
N MET A 593 2.39 -7.71 -20.55
CA MET A 593 3.81 -8.02 -20.33
C MET A 593 4.68 -7.44 -21.45
N ASP A 594 4.20 -7.52 -22.69
CA ASP A 594 4.91 -6.99 -23.86
C ASP A 594 5.02 -5.46 -23.82
N SER A 595 3.97 -4.76 -23.35
CA SER A 595 3.93 -3.29 -23.35
C SER A 595 4.43 -2.61 -22.07
N GLY A 596 4.45 -3.30 -20.93
CA GLY A 596 4.77 -2.71 -19.62
C GLY A 596 6.21 -2.89 -19.16
N VAL A 597 6.92 -3.91 -19.65
CA VAL A 597 8.24 -4.30 -19.13
C VAL A 597 9.40 -3.65 -19.88
N GLN A 598 9.22 -3.18 -21.12
CA GLN A 598 10.38 -2.78 -21.94
C GLN A 598 10.92 -1.36 -21.73
N GLU A 599 10.23 -0.45 -21.03
CA GLU A 599 10.65 0.97 -20.95
C GLU A 599 10.60 1.61 -19.55
N ARG A 600 10.26 0.87 -18.48
CA ARG A 600 9.95 1.45 -17.15
C ARG A 600 10.49 0.70 -15.94
N ASP A 601 11.49 -0.15 -16.10
CA ASP A 601 12.00 -0.94 -14.97
C ASP A 601 12.81 -0.08 -13.99
N VAL A 602 12.45 -0.15 -12.72
CA VAL A 602 13.15 0.51 -11.61
C VAL A 602 13.42 -0.51 -10.52
N THR A 603 14.67 -0.56 -10.08
CA THR A 603 15.10 -1.44 -8.97
C THR A 603 15.62 -0.59 -7.82
N LEU A 604 14.92 -0.65 -6.69
CA LEU A 604 15.20 0.13 -5.48
C LEU A 604 15.38 -0.81 -4.30
N TYR A 605 16.51 -0.73 -3.62
CA TYR A 605 16.85 -1.62 -2.51
C TYR A 605 16.62 -0.97 -1.14
N ASN A 606 16.88 0.33 -1.02
CA ASN A 606 16.78 1.09 0.23
C ASN A 606 16.03 2.43 0.02
N GLN A 607 15.87 3.18 1.11
CA GLN A 607 15.10 4.43 1.13
C GLN A 607 15.87 5.58 0.51
N GLU A 608 17.16 5.62 0.80
CA GLU A 608 18.11 6.66 0.45
C GLU A 608 18.13 6.89 -1.06
N SER A 609 17.99 5.82 -1.84
CA SER A 609 17.97 5.88 -3.30
C SER A 609 16.64 6.30 -3.91
N MET A 610 15.57 6.31 -3.13
CA MET A 610 14.30 6.92 -3.55
C MET A 610 14.29 8.43 -3.29
N GLY A 611 15.22 8.92 -2.47
CA GLY A 611 15.23 10.27 -1.93
C GLY A 611 14.31 10.44 -0.72
N PHE A 612 14.20 11.68 -0.23
CA PHE A 612 13.38 12.00 0.96
C PHE A 612 12.31 13.06 0.70
N GLY A 613 12.39 13.77 -0.43
CA GLY A 613 11.56 14.95 -0.71
C GLY A 613 10.28 14.70 -1.52
N TYR A 614 10.11 13.52 -2.13
CA TYR A 614 8.96 13.30 -3.02
C TYR A 614 7.65 13.18 -2.24
N ILE A 615 6.73 14.13 -2.48
CA ILE A 615 5.38 14.16 -1.91
C ILE A 615 4.34 14.33 -3.03
N SER A 616 3.47 13.34 -3.21
CA SER A 616 2.49 13.34 -4.31
C SER A 616 1.39 14.37 -4.04
N GLY A 617 1.33 15.42 -4.86
CA GLY A 617 0.32 16.50 -4.78
C GLY A 617 0.38 17.38 -3.52
N GLU A 618 1.31 17.10 -2.60
CA GLU A 618 1.55 17.83 -1.35
C GLU A 618 0.29 17.99 -0.47
N GLU A 619 -0.68 17.08 -0.62
CA GLU A 619 -2.05 17.26 -0.11
C GLU A 619 -2.13 17.38 1.42
N TYR A 620 -1.20 16.76 2.14
CA TYR A 620 -1.19 16.73 3.61
C TYR A 620 -0.19 17.69 4.23
N LEU A 621 0.51 18.48 3.42
CA LEU A 621 1.35 19.56 3.90
C LEU A 621 0.48 20.69 4.48
N ILE A 622 1.00 21.40 5.46
CA ILE A 622 0.33 22.58 6.03
C ILE A 622 0.19 23.63 4.90
N TYR A 623 -0.99 24.26 4.83
CA TYR A 623 -1.29 25.23 3.78
C TYR A 623 -0.41 26.47 3.95
N GLY A 624 0.34 26.82 2.91
CA GLY A 624 1.31 27.93 2.93
C GLY A 624 2.77 27.47 3.03
N THR A 625 3.06 26.23 3.44
CA THR A 625 4.43 25.70 3.48
C THR A 625 5.03 25.65 2.08
N ASP A 626 6.24 26.18 1.91
CA ASP A 626 7.02 26.05 0.67
C ASP A 626 7.90 24.80 0.73
N SER A 627 7.48 23.73 0.04
CA SER A 627 8.19 22.45 0.03
C SER A 627 9.57 22.53 -0.62
N THR A 628 9.83 23.52 -1.48
CA THR A 628 11.10 23.67 -2.19
C THR A 628 12.24 24.14 -1.29
N LYS A 629 11.90 24.68 -0.11
CA LYS A 629 12.87 25.14 0.90
C LYS A 629 13.18 24.09 1.96
N LEU A 630 12.48 22.95 1.95
CA LEU A 630 12.68 21.89 2.92
C LEU A 630 13.84 21.00 2.46
N THR A 631 14.88 20.92 3.27
CA THR A 631 16.05 20.05 3.09
C THR A 631 16.55 19.57 4.44
N PHE A 632 17.52 18.64 4.50
CA PHE A 632 18.11 18.28 5.78
C PHE A 632 18.74 19.52 6.40
N ALA A 633 18.44 19.78 7.67
CA ALA A 633 18.90 20.97 8.36
C ALA A 633 19.26 20.65 9.82
N ARG A 634 20.04 21.54 10.44
CA ARG A 634 20.35 21.53 11.88
C ARG A 634 19.47 22.57 12.60
N PRO A 635 19.36 22.52 13.93
CA PRO A 635 18.71 23.58 14.68
C PRO A 635 19.33 24.95 14.40
N GLU A 636 18.48 25.95 14.20
CA GLU A 636 18.87 27.35 14.06
C GLU A 636 18.46 28.11 15.31
N ALA A 637 19.32 29.00 15.80
CA ALA A 637 19.03 29.81 16.97
C ALA A 637 19.63 31.23 16.82
N ASN A 638 19.06 32.17 17.57
CA ASN A 638 19.58 33.54 17.64
C ASN A 638 20.98 33.57 18.28
N GLU A 639 21.76 34.63 18.01
CA GLU A 639 23.17 34.77 18.44
C GLU A 639 23.39 34.60 19.96
N ASN A 640 22.36 34.83 20.78
CA ASN A 640 22.40 34.74 22.25
C ASN A 640 22.17 33.33 22.81
N ILE A 641 21.89 32.34 21.97
CA ILE A 641 21.64 30.96 22.37
C ILE A 641 22.82 30.07 21.97
N GLN A 642 23.28 29.26 22.92
CA GLN A 642 24.22 28.17 22.66
C GLN A 642 23.47 26.85 22.64
N ILE A 643 23.63 26.09 21.55
CA ILE A 643 23.09 24.72 21.40
C ILE A 643 24.26 23.73 21.43
N ALA A 644 24.11 22.68 22.24
CA ALA A 644 25.02 21.55 22.30
C ALA A 644 24.24 20.23 22.36
N ASP A 645 24.92 19.11 22.13
CA ASP A 645 24.38 17.75 22.29
C ASP A 645 23.02 17.53 21.59
N TYR A 646 22.89 18.07 20.36
CA TYR A 646 21.69 17.87 19.55
C TYR A 646 21.60 16.44 19.05
N GLU A 647 20.53 15.76 19.47
CA GLU A 647 20.17 14.44 19.01
C GLU A 647 18.73 14.45 18.47
N LYS A 648 18.55 13.90 17.28
CA LYS A 648 17.24 13.68 16.67
C LYS A 648 17.07 12.21 16.34
N ARG A 649 16.09 11.57 16.98
CA ARG A 649 15.69 10.19 16.71
C ARG A 649 14.25 10.18 16.22
N GLY A 650 14.09 10.29 14.89
CA GLY A 650 12.80 10.49 14.26
C GLY A 650 12.17 11.81 14.68
N LEU A 651 11.00 11.76 15.31
CA LEU A 651 10.28 12.94 15.80
C LEU A 651 10.64 13.33 17.24
N ASN A 652 11.54 12.59 17.88
CA ASN A 652 12.03 12.90 19.21
C ASN A 652 13.33 13.68 19.07
N ILE A 653 13.33 14.92 19.55
CA ILE A 653 14.50 15.80 19.55
C ILE A 653 14.90 16.08 20.99
N SER A 654 16.20 16.05 21.26
CA SER A 654 16.80 16.53 22.50
C SER A 654 18.04 17.36 22.22
N PHE A 655 18.21 18.46 22.95
CA PHE A 655 19.41 19.29 22.86
C PHE A 655 19.64 20.03 24.17
N PHE A 656 20.90 20.29 24.49
CA PHE A 656 21.26 21.23 25.54
C PHE A 656 21.16 22.65 24.98
N CYS A 657 20.51 23.53 25.73
CA CYS A 657 20.33 24.93 25.36
C CYS A 657 20.69 25.84 26.53
N ARG A 658 21.42 26.92 26.23
CA ARG A 658 21.73 27.99 27.18
C ARG A 658 21.38 29.34 26.56
N ASN A 659 20.46 30.06 27.21
CA ASN A 659 20.07 31.42 26.87
C ASN A 659 20.66 32.38 27.93
N ASP A 660 21.75 33.06 27.57
CA ASP A 660 22.43 34.02 28.46
C ASP A 660 21.75 35.40 28.47
N SER A 661 20.71 35.62 27.65
CA SER A 661 19.98 36.88 27.61
C SER A 661 18.94 36.98 28.73
N ALA A 662 18.53 38.21 29.06
CA ALA A 662 17.43 38.46 30.00
C ALA A 662 16.04 38.32 29.34
N ARG A 663 15.99 38.00 28.04
CA ARG A 663 14.76 37.94 27.25
C ARG A 663 14.52 36.51 26.77
N GLU A 664 13.27 36.25 26.40
CA GLU A 664 12.95 35.04 25.68
C GLU A 664 13.57 35.07 24.28
N GLU A 665 14.14 33.95 23.88
CA GLU A 665 14.81 33.76 22.59
C GLU A 665 14.28 32.47 21.94
N ILE A 666 14.46 32.33 20.63
CA ILE A 666 13.82 31.25 19.86
C ILE A 666 14.86 30.28 19.31
N VAL A 667 14.55 28.99 19.38
CA VAL A 667 15.24 27.92 18.65
C VAL A 667 14.29 27.33 17.61
N THR A 668 14.67 27.38 16.34
CA THR A 668 13.95 26.75 15.22
C THR A 668 14.49 25.34 15.01
N LEU A 669 13.60 24.35 15.03
CA LEU A 669 13.93 22.94 14.83
C LEU A 669 13.41 22.47 13.46
N PRO A 670 14.19 21.69 12.69
CA PRO A 670 13.83 21.27 11.33
C PRO A 670 12.77 20.15 11.36
N VAL A 671 11.55 20.53 11.76
CA VAL A 671 10.35 19.70 11.92
C VAL A 671 9.14 20.52 11.53
N LEU A 672 8.26 19.95 10.71
CA LEU A 672 7.00 20.59 10.36
C LEU A 672 6.07 20.64 11.57
N MET A 673 5.51 21.82 11.84
CA MET A 673 4.72 22.15 13.03
C MET A 673 3.28 21.59 12.96
N TYR A 674 3.16 20.26 12.89
CA TYR A 674 1.88 19.58 13.04
C TYR A 674 1.38 19.61 14.49
N LYS A 675 0.06 19.70 14.68
CA LYS A 675 -0.56 19.58 16.01
C LYS A 675 -0.12 18.31 16.73
N GLY A 676 0.36 18.45 17.96
CA GLY A 676 0.68 17.32 18.84
C GLY A 676 2.12 17.33 19.34
N TYR A 677 3.00 18.16 18.80
CA TYR A 677 4.30 18.40 19.43
C TYR A 677 4.16 19.08 20.78
N ALA A 678 5.05 18.72 21.70
CA ALA A 678 5.23 19.37 22.99
C ALA A 678 6.72 19.47 23.32
N ALA A 679 7.15 20.64 23.78
CA ALA A 679 8.49 20.87 24.30
C ALA A 679 8.48 20.86 25.83
N ARG A 680 9.46 20.20 26.44
CA ARG A 680 9.63 20.13 27.90
C ARG A 680 11.09 20.27 28.31
N ASP A 681 11.32 20.93 29.43
CA ASP A 681 12.63 21.01 30.06
C ASP A 681 12.98 19.73 30.86
N ASP A 682 14.16 19.75 31.51
CA ASP A 682 14.68 18.68 32.35
C ASP A 682 13.83 18.41 33.62
N LYS A 683 13.07 19.41 34.07
CA LYS A 683 12.12 19.32 35.21
C LYS A 683 10.74 18.85 34.77
N GLY A 684 10.49 18.78 33.46
CA GLY A 684 9.22 18.40 32.87
C GLY A 684 8.24 19.56 32.70
N GLU A 685 8.66 20.80 32.96
CA GLU A 685 7.88 22.01 32.69
C GLU A 685 7.69 22.19 31.19
N VAL A 686 6.52 22.70 30.80
CA VAL A 686 6.16 22.86 29.39
C VAL A 686 6.75 24.16 28.87
N LEU A 687 7.52 24.07 27.79
CA LEU A 687 8.00 25.22 27.05
C LEU A 687 7.00 25.58 25.94
N GLU A 688 6.83 26.87 25.70
CA GLU A 688 5.98 27.36 24.62
C GLU A 688 6.59 27.01 23.26
N ILE A 689 5.73 26.60 22.32
CA ILE A 689 6.10 26.29 20.95
C ILE A 689 5.29 27.15 19.98
N THR A 690 5.97 27.66 18.96
CA THR A 690 5.41 28.57 17.96
C THR A 690 5.75 28.10 16.55
N ASP A 691 5.33 28.87 15.55
CA ASP A 691 5.55 28.64 14.13
C ASP A 691 6.40 29.80 13.58
N ASP A 692 7.41 29.49 12.77
CA ASP A 692 8.31 30.48 12.14
C ASP A 692 7.66 31.29 11.00
N GLY A 693 6.40 30.99 10.66
CA GLY A 693 5.67 31.51 9.51
C GLY A 693 5.83 30.67 8.24
N GLY A 694 6.80 29.75 8.22
CA GLY A 694 7.00 28.70 7.21
C GLY A 694 6.46 27.33 7.64
N HIS A 695 5.84 27.25 8.82
CA HIS A 695 5.35 26.03 9.45
C HIS A 695 6.45 25.10 9.96
N ILE A 696 7.60 25.67 10.33
CA ILE A 696 8.68 24.98 11.04
C ILE A 696 8.54 25.25 12.53
N LEU A 697 8.77 24.21 13.33
CA LEU A 697 8.58 24.24 14.77
C LEU A 697 9.62 25.13 15.44
N GLN A 698 9.14 26.10 16.23
CA GLN A 698 9.96 26.95 17.09
C GLN A 698 9.70 26.65 18.56
N VAL A 699 10.76 26.69 19.38
CA VAL A 699 10.68 26.57 20.84
C VAL A 699 11.11 27.89 21.48
N CYS A 700 10.26 28.45 22.33
CA CYS A 700 10.57 29.62 23.13
C CYS A 700 11.42 29.24 24.35
N ILE A 701 12.62 29.80 24.44
CA ILE A 701 13.58 29.55 25.52
C ILE A 701 13.61 30.75 26.47
N PRO A 702 13.19 30.59 27.74
CA PRO A 702 13.20 31.70 28.71
C PRO A 702 14.59 32.30 28.94
N GLY A 703 14.64 33.58 29.28
CA GLY A 703 15.88 34.27 29.64
C GLY A 703 16.55 33.65 30.87
N GLY A 704 17.86 33.42 30.81
CA GLY A 704 18.62 32.74 31.86
C GLY A 704 18.41 31.23 31.95
N TYR A 705 17.73 30.63 30.97
CA TYR A 705 17.56 29.17 30.91
C TYR A 705 18.88 28.47 30.58
N ALA A 706 19.18 27.40 31.30
CA ALA A 706 20.28 26.49 30.99
C ALA A 706 19.85 25.07 31.34
N GLY A 707 19.71 24.20 30.34
CA GLY A 707 19.22 22.85 30.55
C GLY A 707 18.95 22.10 29.25
N THR A 708 18.51 20.85 29.38
CA THR A 708 18.14 20.02 28.23
C THR A 708 16.69 20.24 27.87
N VAL A 709 16.44 20.58 26.60
CA VAL A 709 15.10 20.67 26.03
C VAL A 709 14.80 19.38 25.28
N SER A 710 13.61 18.84 25.49
CA SER A 710 13.10 17.68 24.77
C SER A 710 11.80 18.02 24.03
N VAL A 711 11.76 17.74 22.73
CA VAL A 711 10.58 17.94 21.89
C VAL A 711 10.11 16.60 21.37
N ARG A 712 8.83 16.29 21.56
CA ARG A 712 8.23 15.01 21.16
C ARG A 712 6.82 15.18 20.64
N PHE A 713 6.41 14.29 19.74
CA PHE A 713 5.02 14.16 19.32
C PHE A 713 4.21 13.38 20.38
N VAL A 714 3.19 14.02 20.95
CA VAL A 714 2.32 13.46 22.00
C VAL A 714 0.91 13.31 21.46
N GLU A 715 0.48 12.06 21.30
CA GLU A 715 -0.87 11.76 20.84
C GLU A 715 -1.93 12.11 21.91
N PRO A 716 -3.05 12.74 21.53
CA PRO A 716 -4.15 13.00 22.45
C PRO A 716 -4.76 11.73 23.05
N TRP A 717 -5.21 11.81 24.31
CA TRP A 717 -5.78 10.65 25.04
C TRP A 717 -7.00 10.00 24.34
N TYR A 718 -7.78 10.79 23.60
CA TYR A 718 -8.96 10.28 22.89
C TYR A 718 -8.58 9.45 21.65
N TRP A 719 -7.38 9.63 21.08
CA TRP A 719 -6.85 8.74 20.04
C TRP A 719 -6.57 7.34 20.61
N ARG A 720 -5.92 7.29 21.79
CA ARG A 720 -5.67 6.02 22.51
C ARG A 720 -6.95 5.31 22.91
N THR A 721 -7.99 6.08 23.27
CA THR A 721 -9.32 5.52 23.55
C THR A 721 -9.94 4.90 22.29
N ALA A 722 -9.83 5.56 21.13
CA ALA A 722 -10.33 5.06 19.86
C ALA A 722 -9.62 3.75 19.44
N GLU A 723 -8.30 3.67 19.65
CA GLU A 723 -7.50 2.45 19.45
C GLU A 723 -8.00 1.29 20.30
N LEU A 724 -8.26 1.53 21.59
CA LEU A 724 -8.80 0.53 22.50
C LEU A 724 -10.18 0.02 22.06
N VAL A 725 -11.07 0.92 21.63
CA VAL A 725 -12.41 0.53 21.13
C VAL A 725 -12.30 -0.34 19.88
N THR A 726 -11.40 0.01 18.95
CA THR A 726 -11.13 -0.85 17.78
C THR A 726 -10.62 -2.22 18.22
N LEU A 727 -9.67 -2.28 19.15
CA LEU A 727 -9.12 -3.54 19.64
C LEU A 727 -10.20 -4.43 20.27
N ILE A 728 -11.07 -3.86 21.10
CA ILE A 728 -12.22 -4.56 21.71
C ILE A 728 -13.18 -5.07 20.64
N THR A 729 -13.47 -4.25 19.61
CA THR A 729 -14.36 -4.64 18.50
C THR A 729 -13.78 -5.83 17.74
N ALA A 730 -12.49 -5.80 17.41
CA ALA A 730 -11.80 -6.89 16.73
C ALA A 730 -11.77 -8.17 17.60
N ALA A 731 -11.40 -8.04 18.88
CA ALA A 731 -11.32 -9.16 19.82
C ALA A 731 -12.69 -9.82 20.05
N GLY A 732 -13.76 -9.03 20.19
CA GLY A 732 -15.13 -9.52 20.39
C GLY A 732 -15.60 -10.43 19.26
N ILE A 733 -15.17 -10.17 18.03
CA ILE A 733 -15.57 -10.94 16.84
C ILE A 733 -14.77 -12.23 16.73
N VAL A 734 -13.48 -12.18 16.99
CA VAL A 734 -12.65 -13.38 17.08
C VAL A 734 -13.21 -14.31 18.16
N PHE A 735 -13.54 -13.77 19.33
CA PHE A 735 -14.14 -14.52 20.44
C PHE A 735 -15.49 -15.13 20.05
N PHE A 736 -16.39 -14.35 19.45
CA PHE A 736 -17.69 -14.83 18.97
C PHE A 736 -17.53 -15.94 17.91
N GLY A 737 -16.59 -15.79 16.99
CA GLY A 737 -16.25 -16.78 15.98
C GLY A 737 -15.77 -18.10 16.57
N ILE A 738 -14.91 -18.04 17.60
CA ILE A 738 -14.40 -19.22 18.31
C ILE A 738 -15.53 -19.90 19.10
N ARG A 739 -16.34 -19.16 19.85
CA ARG A 739 -17.45 -19.71 20.65
C ARG A 739 -18.45 -20.45 19.77
N LYS A 740 -18.85 -19.86 18.64
CA LYS A 740 -19.79 -20.47 17.70
C LYS A 740 -19.24 -21.74 17.04
N ARG A 741 -17.92 -21.86 16.89
CA ARG A 741 -17.27 -23.08 16.41
C ARG A 741 -17.18 -24.17 17.49
N ARG A 742 -17.10 -23.82 18.77
CA ARG A 742 -17.11 -24.79 19.89
C ARG A 742 -18.50 -25.34 20.20
N GLN A 743 -19.56 -24.58 19.90
CA GLN A 743 -20.95 -24.99 20.08
C GLN A 743 -21.52 -25.84 18.92
N ARG A 744 -20.74 -26.05 17.86
CA ARG A 744 -21.08 -26.91 16.70
C ARG A 744 -20.15 -28.10 16.68
#